data_AF-R6FE30-F1
#
_entry.id   AF-R6FE30-F1
#
_cell.length_a   1.000
_cell.length_b   1.000
_cell.length_c   1.000
_cell.angle_alpha   90.00
_cell.angle_beta   90.00
_cell.angle_gamma   90.00
#
_symmetry.space_group_name_H-M   'P 1'
#
loop_
_entity.id
_entity.type
_entity.pdbx_description
1 polymer ?
#
loop_
_entity_poly.entity_id
_entity_poly.type
_entity_poly.pdbx_seq_one_letter_code
_entity_poly.pdbx_strand_id
1 'polypeptide(L)'
;MMLRKIFIGMFCLCSIFSAFSQSKGRAENYSLNLDPVDKKSVLKSDEYYTWGASPIKGEDGLYHLYYSRWKKEYGFLAWVTHSEVAHAVSEKKEGPYRFSDLALPARGAKYWDGLNTHNPTIHRFGDKYYLYYTGNTGDGRNMKSSLNPTHRNNQRIGVAVSESPYGPWKRFDVPLIDVSADSTAWDAKMIANPSITQTPDGKYLMVYKAVAKKKGGLWGGPVVHLCATSDSPTGPFKKYPQPIFTASGSDFPAEDPYIWCQDGLLYAIVKDMHGSFTNRGRSLALFYSKDGFDWKPVKSPLVSVPEIRWKDGTLTKLVHLERPQLLIEDGKPTMLFLAADAMEDYAKEGVSFNVHVPISNPRRPVFKNYQPLVNQVGYNLNEAKRFVCFGAPDNTPFKIINTRTGQTEYEGRMLYGQGWFTDFNPRTTDEFIVEVKDRGTSVPFWIADHLMEKVSGKLAYDFFIDVRGSEDPVHSNEANVYGGGPSRDQGAFGLEALYELLYYSSNPALFDNWTTELGDKQTADLIDLMLWHGEFAYHHVDFNGPIKNRHGTLGYEGEERMIYDYWNTLDHLAPLCAAYHSFLKPYLSKEKYENYRKVCLEKWEAYDRHKVVRYWTYSTKWVDYGFQEFNEMGNVFGQSVFSNLFMYLCELNEPDGNPDKFLKYAQESAQDIIDNWDFNNPRHMWWIRNGEHITPQALAFFLMVAPDKAPEGTLQKLRAWANHIRQRTNNCWQYRTHSETEFAHPQTKELGGAPALGGSLFAASYLLNDDALRRLGWAQVDFVFGANPVGTHIGHKSAERVAKNGFWEGVEYGWPDAHPNGYGMLGSCRGTLEGTPLDGQFPRSGSYQRQAEKDLDNIGNFAYATEGWAISNRGWMATLTFATLGSHSIGVSDSDGNEISSAKVGDTVVVELKAALNIHWDKRDKGWVEVKVGDELPQKISVEETDVNSGIFRGNYVLLKEAKKKSVVFSYGYMGFEKTCVLEVK
;
A
#
# COMPACT_ATOMS: atom_id res chain seq x y z
N MET A 1 21.35 35.18 19.28
CA MET A 1 19.96 34.67 19.35
C MET A 1 18.99 35.30 18.34
N MET A 2 19.38 36.34 17.58
CA MET A 2 18.49 37.00 16.60
C MET A 2 18.66 36.49 15.15
N LEU A 3 19.84 35.97 14.76
CA LEU A 3 20.07 35.42 13.41
C LEU A 3 19.41 34.05 13.15
N ARG A 4 19.16 33.23 14.19
CA ARG A 4 18.50 31.92 14.05
C ARG A 4 17.00 32.00 13.74
N LYS A 5 16.33 33.13 14.01
CA LYS A 5 14.89 33.30 13.74
C LYS A 5 14.58 33.69 12.29
N ILE A 6 15.54 34.26 11.57
CA ILE A 6 15.36 34.71 10.18
C ILE A 6 15.55 33.55 9.19
N PHE A 7 16.47 32.61 9.48
CA PHE A 7 16.68 31.41 8.65
C PHE A 7 15.55 30.38 8.75
N ILE A 8 14.93 30.22 9.93
CA ILE A 8 13.77 29.33 10.12
C ILE A 8 12.52 29.89 9.42
N GLY A 9 12.36 31.22 9.38
CA GLY A 9 11.26 31.87 8.66
C GLY A 9 11.34 31.66 7.14
N MET A 10 12.54 31.71 6.55
CA MET A 10 12.70 31.61 5.10
C MET A 10 12.57 30.18 4.56
N PHE A 11 12.99 29.17 5.33
CA PHE A 11 12.78 27.75 5.01
C PHE A 11 11.30 27.35 5.13
N CYS A 12 10.60 27.76 6.20
CA CYS A 12 9.17 27.51 6.34
C CYS A 12 8.36 28.17 5.20
N LEU A 13 8.72 29.38 4.76
CA LEU A 13 8.04 30.01 3.64
C LEU A 13 8.25 29.25 2.32
N CYS A 14 9.44 28.76 2.00
CA CYS A 14 9.69 27.98 0.77
C CYS A 14 9.00 26.60 0.78
N SER A 15 8.98 25.89 1.91
CA SER A 15 8.27 24.60 2.06
C SER A 15 6.75 24.77 1.95
N ILE A 16 6.22 25.86 2.52
CA ILE A 16 4.80 26.22 2.40
C ILE A 16 4.49 26.61 0.94
N PHE A 17 5.32 27.40 0.26
CA PHE A 17 5.10 27.73 -1.15
C PHE A 17 5.15 26.50 -2.08
N SER A 18 6.05 25.53 -1.85
CA SER A 18 6.08 24.27 -2.61
C SER A 18 4.86 23.38 -2.35
N ALA A 19 4.45 23.19 -1.09
CA ALA A 19 3.23 22.43 -0.75
C ALA A 19 1.95 23.11 -1.25
N PHE A 20 1.90 24.45 -1.24
CA PHE A 20 0.80 25.23 -1.80
C PHE A 20 0.77 25.18 -3.34
N SER A 21 1.92 25.13 -4.00
CA SER A 21 2.05 24.96 -5.45
C SER A 21 1.65 23.55 -5.89
N GLN A 22 2.08 22.51 -5.15
CA GLN A 22 1.79 21.10 -5.43
C GLN A 22 0.31 20.75 -5.18
N SER A 23 -0.31 21.25 -4.11
CA SER A 23 -1.76 21.08 -3.87
C SER A 23 -2.61 21.83 -4.90
N LYS A 24 -2.16 22.99 -5.36
CA LYS A 24 -2.81 23.75 -6.44
C LYS A 24 -2.71 23.01 -7.78
N GLY A 25 -1.52 22.51 -8.15
CA GLY A 25 -1.32 21.70 -9.35
C GLY A 25 -2.13 20.40 -9.34
N ARG A 26 -2.26 19.73 -8.19
CA ARG A 26 -3.08 18.51 -8.04
C ARG A 26 -4.58 18.79 -8.21
N ALA A 27 -5.08 19.87 -7.59
CA ALA A 27 -6.50 20.23 -7.66
C ALA A 27 -6.93 20.63 -9.09
N GLU A 28 -6.14 21.46 -9.75
CA GLU A 28 -6.44 21.98 -11.09
C GLU A 28 -6.41 20.90 -12.18
N ASN A 29 -5.64 19.82 -11.98
CA ASN A 29 -5.51 18.74 -12.97
C ASN A 29 -6.36 17.50 -12.64
N TYR A 30 -7.25 17.56 -11.65
CA TYR A 30 -8.13 16.44 -11.31
C TYR A 30 -9.06 16.09 -12.49
N SER A 31 -9.28 14.79 -12.72
CA SER A 31 -10.18 14.28 -13.75
C SER A 31 -10.94 13.04 -13.27
N LEU A 32 -12.12 12.82 -13.86
CA LEU A 32 -12.89 11.59 -13.73
C LEU A 32 -12.91 10.92 -15.10
N ASN A 33 -12.40 9.70 -15.22
CA ASN A 33 -12.52 8.94 -16.46
C ASN A 33 -13.69 7.97 -16.32
N LEU A 34 -14.58 7.99 -17.30
CA LEU A 34 -15.79 7.17 -17.34
C LEU A 34 -15.55 5.98 -18.26
N ASP A 35 -15.73 4.77 -17.72
CA ASP A 35 -15.62 3.53 -18.49
C ASP A 35 -16.92 3.20 -19.25
N PRO A 36 -16.84 2.36 -20.29
CA PRO A 36 -18.02 1.82 -20.95
C PRO A 36 -18.95 1.07 -19.98
N VAL A 37 -20.26 1.30 -20.15
CA VAL A 37 -21.33 0.81 -19.28
C VAL A 37 -21.79 -0.59 -19.71
N ASP A 38 -22.08 -1.48 -18.76
CA ASP A 38 -22.74 -2.77 -19.01
C ASP A 38 -24.26 -2.53 -19.15
N LYS A 39 -24.94 -3.22 -20.08
CA LYS A 39 -26.40 -3.07 -20.29
C LYS A 39 -27.22 -3.36 -19.03
N LYS A 40 -26.69 -4.17 -18.09
CA LYS A 40 -27.33 -4.44 -16.80
C LYS A 40 -27.16 -3.32 -15.76
N SER A 41 -26.27 -2.35 -16.01
CA SER A 41 -25.98 -1.22 -15.14
C SER A 41 -26.99 -0.09 -15.30
N VAL A 42 -28.26 -0.48 -15.33
CA VAL A 42 -29.41 0.39 -15.55
C VAL A 42 -30.53 -0.02 -14.61
N LEU A 43 -31.16 0.96 -13.96
CA LEU A 43 -32.44 0.77 -13.27
C LEU A 43 -33.53 1.51 -14.04
N LYS A 44 -34.54 0.76 -14.50
CA LYS A 44 -35.70 1.29 -15.23
C LYS A 44 -36.97 0.55 -14.82
N SER A 45 -38.12 1.16 -15.08
CA SER A 45 -39.43 0.56 -14.80
C SER A 45 -40.41 0.78 -15.94
N ASP A 46 -41.28 -0.21 -16.17
CA ASP A 46 -42.38 -0.10 -17.13
C ASP A 46 -43.53 0.72 -16.55
N GLU A 47 -43.74 0.69 -15.23
CA GLU A 47 -44.84 1.37 -14.53
C GLU A 47 -44.46 2.75 -13.98
N TYR A 48 -43.19 2.96 -13.67
CA TYR A 48 -42.70 4.18 -13.04
C TYR A 48 -41.71 4.93 -13.93
N TYR A 49 -41.77 6.26 -13.88
CA TYR A 49 -40.60 7.07 -14.16
C TYR A 49 -39.61 6.92 -13.00
N THR A 50 -38.32 6.93 -13.31
CA THR A 50 -37.20 6.78 -12.35
C THR A 50 -36.20 7.90 -12.61
N TRP A 51 -35.82 8.62 -11.56
CA TRP A 51 -34.98 9.81 -11.68
C TRP A 51 -34.03 9.99 -10.49
N GLY A 52 -32.85 10.56 -10.75
CA GLY A 52 -31.73 10.60 -9.81
C GLY A 52 -31.27 9.20 -9.43
N ALA A 53 -30.29 9.06 -8.54
CA ALA A 53 -29.87 7.77 -8.01
C ALA A 53 -28.72 8.01 -7.04
N SER A 54 -28.95 7.88 -5.74
CA SER A 54 -27.92 8.10 -4.73
C SER A 54 -27.49 6.77 -4.13
N PRO A 55 -26.26 6.31 -4.41
CA PRO A 55 -25.76 5.02 -3.97
C PRO A 55 -25.06 5.11 -2.61
N ILE A 56 -25.06 4.01 -1.85
CA ILE A 56 -24.17 3.81 -0.70
C ILE A 56 -23.91 2.31 -0.49
N LYS A 57 -22.74 1.95 0.02
CA LYS A 57 -22.46 0.60 0.49
C LYS A 57 -22.94 0.43 1.94
N GLY A 58 -23.75 -0.58 2.19
CA GLY A 58 -24.25 -0.95 3.51
C GLY A 58 -23.22 -1.74 4.32
N GLU A 59 -23.41 -1.78 5.64
CA GLU A 59 -22.61 -2.67 6.52
C GLU A 59 -22.93 -4.15 6.32
N ASP A 60 -24.08 -4.44 5.72
CA ASP A 60 -24.47 -5.76 5.26
C ASP A 60 -23.65 -6.25 4.04
N GLY A 61 -22.73 -5.42 3.53
CA GLY A 61 -21.91 -5.71 2.36
C GLY A 61 -22.63 -5.48 1.02
N LEU A 62 -23.88 -5.02 1.04
CA LEU A 62 -24.69 -4.78 -0.16
C LEU A 62 -24.58 -3.31 -0.61
N TYR A 63 -25.03 -3.06 -1.84
CA TYR A 63 -25.13 -1.73 -2.41
C TYR A 63 -26.60 -1.28 -2.41
N HIS A 64 -26.86 -0.15 -1.77
CA HIS A 64 -28.18 0.47 -1.64
C HIS A 64 -28.27 1.67 -2.56
N LEU A 65 -29.40 1.79 -3.23
CA LEU A 65 -29.69 2.85 -4.18
C LEU A 65 -31.01 3.53 -3.83
N TYR A 66 -30.94 4.82 -3.54
CA TYR A 66 -32.12 5.65 -3.29
C TYR A 66 -32.41 6.48 -4.53
N TYR A 67 -33.62 6.43 -5.04
CA TYR A 67 -33.98 7.08 -6.29
C TYR A 67 -35.41 7.60 -6.24
N SER A 68 -35.69 8.62 -7.04
CA SER A 68 -37.04 9.16 -7.16
C SER A 68 -37.85 8.31 -8.13
N ARG A 69 -39.12 8.06 -7.82
CA ARG A 69 -40.05 7.46 -8.76
C ARG A 69 -41.46 8.04 -8.66
N TRP A 70 -42.20 7.98 -9.76
CA TRP A 70 -43.64 8.27 -9.79
C TRP A 70 -44.28 7.50 -10.94
N LYS A 71 -45.58 7.18 -10.82
CA LYS A 71 -46.27 6.36 -11.82
C LYS A 71 -46.38 7.09 -13.15
N LYS A 72 -46.19 6.34 -14.25
CA LYS A 72 -46.28 6.90 -15.61
C LYS A 72 -47.66 7.45 -15.95
N GLU A 73 -48.73 6.90 -15.38
CA GLU A 73 -50.11 7.37 -15.57
C GLU A 73 -50.32 8.85 -15.17
N TYR A 74 -49.43 9.39 -14.33
CA TYR A 74 -49.47 10.79 -13.92
C TYR A 74 -48.75 11.74 -14.88
N GLY A 75 -48.02 11.22 -15.87
CA GLY A 75 -47.16 12.00 -16.78
C GLY A 75 -45.83 12.40 -16.15
N PHE A 76 -44.84 12.73 -16.99
CA PHE A 76 -43.48 13.01 -16.54
C PHE A 76 -43.42 14.21 -15.57
N LEU A 77 -44.17 15.28 -15.85
CA LEU A 77 -44.20 16.50 -15.05
C LEU A 77 -44.81 16.33 -13.65
N ALA A 78 -45.37 15.15 -13.35
CA ALA A 78 -45.84 14.81 -12.01
C ALA A 78 -44.71 14.55 -11.00
N TRP A 79 -43.43 14.56 -11.41
CA TRP A 79 -42.29 14.46 -10.49
C TRP A 79 -42.39 15.46 -9.32
N VAL A 80 -42.95 16.65 -9.55
CA VAL A 80 -43.07 17.71 -8.54
C VAL A 80 -44.24 17.52 -7.57
N THR A 81 -45.21 16.66 -7.92
CA THR A 81 -46.46 16.45 -7.16
C THR A 81 -46.62 15.04 -6.59
N HIS A 82 -46.10 14.00 -7.26
CA HIS A 82 -46.35 12.59 -6.97
C HIS A 82 -45.07 11.75 -6.83
N SER A 83 -43.88 12.36 -6.90
CA SER A 83 -42.63 11.67 -6.61
C SER A 83 -42.56 11.20 -5.16
N GLU A 84 -42.04 10.00 -5.01
CA GLU A 84 -41.61 9.37 -3.77
C GLU A 84 -40.16 8.91 -3.90
N VAL A 85 -39.45 8.79 -2.77
CA VAL A 85 -38.11 8.18 -2.75
C VAL A 85 -38.24 6.68 -2.48
N ALA A 86 -37.79 5.88 -3.45
CA ALA A 86 -37.71 4.44 -3.39
C ALA A 86 -36.28 3.97 -3.10
N HIS A 87 -36.17 2.75 -2.60
CA HIS A 87 -34.92 2.08 -2.26
C HIS A 87 -34.79 0.78 -3.07
N ALA A 88 -33.61 0.54 -3.63
CA ALA A 88 -33.25 -0.69 -4.33
C ALA A 88 -31.89 -1.21 -3.87
N VAL A 89 -31.67 -2.52 -3.98
CA VAL A 89 -30.46 -3.20 -3.47
C VAL A 89 -29.80 -4.05 -4.55
N SER A 90 -28.47 -4.18 -4.48
CA SER A 90 -27.65 -5.01 -5.36
C SER A 90 -26.47 -5.62 -4.59
N GLU A 91 -26.02 -6.82 -4.97
CA GLU A 91 -24.76 -7.41 -4.49
C GLU A 91 -23.52 -6.78 -5.15
N LYS A 92 -23.71 -6.05 -6.25
CA LYS A 92 -22.63 -5.44 -7.04
C LYS A 92 -22.87 -3.95 -7.22
N LYS A 93 -21.81 -3.15 -7.15
CA LYS A 93 -21.88 -1.68 -7.29
C LYS A 93 -22.50 -1.24 -8.62
N GLU A 94 -22.29 -2.00 -9.69
CA GLU A 94 -22.84 -1.71 -11.01
C GLU A 94 -24.33 -2.05 -11.13
N GLY A 95 -24.87 -2.89 -10.24
CA GLY A 95 -26.19 -3.50 -10.37
C GLY A 95 -26.15 -4.94 -10.92
N PRO A 96 -27.30 -5.50 -11.30
CA PRO A 96 -28.61 -4.85 -11.37
C PRO A 96 -29.20 -4.58 -9.99
N TYR A 97 -29.71 -3.36 -9.78
CA TYR A 97 -30.42 -3.01 -8.56
C TYR A 97 -31.88 -3.46 -8.65
N ARG A 98 -32.39 -4.04 -7.56
CA ARG A 98 -33.77 -4.52 -7.45
C ARG A 98 -34.52 -3.71 -6.41
N PHE A 99 -35.73 -3.29 -6.74
CA PHE A 99 -36.60 -2.59 -5.79
C PHE A 99 -36.74 -3.39 -4.48
N SER A 100 -36.53 -2.70 -3.36
CA SER A 100 -36.69 -3.23 -2.00
C SER A 100 -37.97 -2.68 -1.37
N ASP A 101 -38.01 -1.36 -1.16
CA ASP A 101 -39.05 -0.70 -0.38
C ASP A 101 -39.17 0.79 -0.72
N LEU A 102 -40.10 1.46 -0.04
CA LEU A 102 -40.28 2.91 -0.09
C LEU A 102 -39.60 3.56 1.11
N ALA A 103 -38.46 4.21 0.87
CA ALA A 103 -37.73 4.94 1.89
C ALA A 103 -38.52 6.15 2.41
N LEU A 104 -39.06 6.99 1.51
CA LEU A 104 -39.81 8.20 1.87
C LEU A 104 -41.11 8.35 1.06
N PRO A 105 -42.17 7.59 1.39
CA PRO A 105 -43.48 7.73 0.76
C PRO A 105 -44.17 9.05 1.17
N ALA A 106 -45.30 9.37 0.54
CA ALA A 106 -46.16 10.46 0.98
C ALA A 106 -46.60 10.26 2.44
N ARG A 107 -46.55 11.31 3.26
CA ARG A 107 -46.96 11.29 4.70
C ARG A 107 -48.12 12.23 5.04
N GLY A 108 -48.74 12.81 4.03
CA GLY A 108 -49.96 13.62 4.13
C GLY A 108 -49.71 15.12 4.26
N ALA A 109 -50.65 15.93 3.77
CA ALA A 109 -50.52 17.38 3.58
C ALA A 109 -50.30 18.23 4.85
N LYS A 110 -50.33 17.62 6.05
CA LYS A 110 -50.01 18.30 7.31
C LYS A 110 -48.52 18.56 7.51
N TYR A 111 -47.65 17.88 6.76
CA TYR A 111 -46.20 18.06 6.80
C TYR A 111 -45.70 18.88 5.61
N TRP A 112 -44.56 19.57 5.73
CA TRP A 112 -43.99 20.42 4.68
C TRP A 112 -43.56 19.66 3.41
N ASP A 113 -43.22 18.38 3.55
CA ASP A 113 -42.80 17.43 2.50
C ASP A 113 -43.80 16.27 2.34
N GLY A 114 -45.03 16.52 2.77
CA GLY A 114 -46.04 15.51 2.98
C GLY A 114 -46.60 14.88 1.70
N LEU A 115 -46.59 15.62 0.59
CA LEU A 115 -47.15 15.15 -0.68
C LEU A 115 -46.09 14.73 -1.70
N ASN A 116 -44.84 15.16 -1.55
CA ASN A 116 -43.79 14.89 -2.52
C ASN A 116 -42.40 14.84 -1.88
N THR A 117 -41.64 13.80 -2.22
CA THR A 117 -40.21 13.67 -1.92
C THR A 117 -39.45 13.32 -3.19
N HIS A 118 -38.32 13.98 -3.42
CA HIS A 118 -37.61 13.92 -4.69
C HIS A 118 -36.11 14.22 -4.51
N ASN A 119 -35.29 13.77 -5.46
CA ASN A 119 -33.83 13.99 -5.50
C ASN A 119 -33.11 13.61 -4.20
N PRO A 120 -33.08 12.31 -3.85
CA PRO A 120 -32.35 11.84 -2.69
C PRO A 120 -30.83 11.99 -2.85
N THR A 121 -30.15 12.25 -1.73
CA THR A 121 -28.69 12.19 -1.56
C THR A 121 -28.41 11.47 -0.23
N ILE A 122 -27.89 10.25 -0.28
CA ILE A 122 -27.58 9.43 0.91
C ILE A 122 -26.12 9.63 1.32
N HIS A 123 -25.88 9.78 2.62
CA HIS A 123 -24.56 9.68 3.22
C HIS A 123 -24.62 8.85 4.49
N ARG A 124 -23.49 8.23 4.84
CA ARG A 124 -23.25 7.73 6.18
C ARG A 124 -22.27 8.68 6.87
N PHE A 125 -22.67 9.19 8.03
CA PHE A 125 -21.81 10.01 8.88
C PHE A 125 -21.78 9.36 10.27
N GLY A 126 -20.60 8.96 10.73
CA GLY A 126 -20.48 8.13 11.93
C GLY A 126 -21.23 6.80 11.79
N ASP A 127 -22.10 6.51 12.75
CA ASP A 127 -22.86 5.26 12.87
C ASP A 127 -24.22 5.29 12.15
N LYS A 128 -24.59 6.41 11.50
CA LYS A 128 -25.96 6.61 10.97
C LYS A 128 -26.01 6.97 9.50
N TYR A 129 -27.14 6.64 8.90
CA TYR A 129 -27.51 6.97 7.53
C TYR A 129 -28.36 8.25 7.50
N TYR A 130 -28.00 9.16 6.61
CA TYR A 130 -28.62 10.47 6.43
C TYR A 130 -29.05 10.63 4.98
N LEU A 131 -30.36 10.55 4.74
CA LEU A 131 -30.97 10.69 3.43
C LEU A 131 -31.48 12.11 3.28
N TYR A 132 -30.72 12.95 2.57
CA TYR A 132 -31.11 14.32 2.23
C TYR A 132 -32.01 14.29 1.01
N TYR A 133 -33.02 15.16 0.96
CA TYR A 133 -33.99 15.17 -0.14
C TYR A 133 -34.63 16.54 -0.34
N THR A 134 -35.20 16.74 -1.52
CA THR A 134 -36.14 17.83 -1.79
C THR A 134 -37.54 17.37 -1.44
N GLY A 135 -38.26 18.16 -0.64
CA GLY A 135 -39.65 17.87 -0.27
C GLY A 135 -40.57 19.04 -0.56
N ASN A 136 -41.86 18.77 -0.78
CA ASN A 136 -42.88 19.81 -0.82
C ASN A 136 -44.29 19.30 -0.48
N THR A 137 -45.16 20.25 -0.13
CA THR A 137 -46.61 20.09 -0.03
C THR A 137 -47.28 21.24 -0.76
N GLY A 138 -48.21 20.91 -1.65
CA GLY A 138 -49.02 21.87 -2.40
C GLY A 138 -50.50 21.48 -2.39
N ASP A 139 -51.20 21.75 -3.49
CA ASP A 139 -52.64 21.51 -3.64
C ASP A 139 -53.01 20.09 -4.12
N GLY A 140 -52.02 19.23 -4.34
CA GLY A 140 -52.17 17.85 -4.82
C GLY A 140 -52.60 17.74 -6.29
N ARG A 141 -52.69 18.84 -7.03
CA ARG A 141 -53.24 18.83 -8.40
C ARG A 141 -52.22 18.34 -9.42
N ASN A 142 -52.50 17.22 -10.07
CA ASN A 142 -51.75 16.78 -11.25
C ASN A 142 -52.18 17.58 -12.49
N MET A 143 -51.27 18.37 -13.03
CA MET A 143 -51.50 19.21 -14.22
C MET A 143 -51.29 18.45 -15.54
N LYS A 144 -50.69 17.24 -15.51
CA LYS A 144 -50.29 16.36 -16.63
C LYS A 144 -49.31 16.98 -17.64
N SER A 145 -49.65 18.12 -18.25
CA SER A 145 -48.91 18.77 -19.34
C SER A 145 -48.15 20.04 -18.94
N SER A 146 -48.16 20.41 -17.66
CA SER A 146 -47.37 21.53 -17.13
C SER A 146 -46.91 21.26 -15.69
N LEU A 147 -45.90 22.01 -15.21
CA LEU A 147 -45.51 21.95 -13.80
C LEU A 147 -46.58 22.62 -12.93
N ASN A 148 -46.88 22.01 -11.77
CA ASN A 148 -47.73 22.64 -10.77
C ASN A 148 -46.93 23.74 -10.03
N PRO A 149 -47.32 25.03 -10.13
CA PRO A 149 -46.56 26.13 -9.56
C PRO A 149 -46.60 26.19 -8.03
N THR A 150 -47.67 25.69 -7.40
CA THR A 150 -47.81 25.62 -5.94
C THR A 150 -46.79 24.65 -5.38
N HIS A 151 -46.77 23.41 -5.90
CA HIS A 151 -45.82 22.39 -5.50
C HIS A 151 -44.37 22.79 -5.79
N ARG A 152 -44.10 23.28 -7.02
CA ARG A 152 -42.75 23.70 -7.43
C ARG A 152 -42.19 24.78 -6.51
N ASN A 153 -42.96 25.82 -6.21
CA ASN A 153 -42.46 26.93 -5.40
C ASN A 153 -42.41 26.61 -3.89
N ASN A 154 -43.07 25.52 -3.46
CA ASN A 154 -43.02 25.04 -2.08
C ASN A 154 -41.87 24.05 -1.81
N GLN A 155 -40.99 23.79 -2.79
CA GLN A 155 -39.83 22.92 -2.57
C GLN A 155 -38.88 23.48 -1.51
N ARG A 156 -38.54 22.63 -0.55
CA ARG A 156 -37.56 22.84 0.53
C ARG A 156 -36.65 21.62 0.67
N ILE A 157 -35.67 21.68 1.56
CA ILE A 157 -34.68 20.62 1.78
C ILE A 157 -34.90 19.99 3.14
N GLY A 158 -34.88 18.67 3.19
CA GLY A 158 -35.00 17.87 4.41
C GLY A 158 -33.87 16.84 4.52
N VAL A 159 -33.78 16.24 5.70
CA VAL A 159 -32.98 15.04 5.95
C VAL A 159 -33.83 14.04 6.71
N ALA A 160 -33.70 12.75 6.37
CA ALA A 160 -34.24 11.66 7.14
C ALA A 160 -33.09 10.82 7.68
N VAL A 161 -33.22 10.34 8.92
CA VAL A 161 -32.13 9.65 9.64
C VAL A 161 -32.53 8.22 9.97
N SER A 162 -31.62 7.28 9.79
CA SER A 162 -31.82 5.86 10.13
C SER A 162 -30.50 5.24 10.63
N GLU A 163 -30.62 4.22 11.47
CA GLU A 163 -29.49 3.36 11.89
C GLU A 163 -29.24 2.22 10.90
N SER A 164 -30.15 2.01 9.95
CA SER A 164 -30.06 0.98 8.91
C SER A 164 -30.32 1.59 7.52
N PRO A 165 -29.66 1.08 6.46
CA PRO A 165 -29.97 1.50 5.09
C PRO A 165 -31.37 1.04 4.63
N TYR A 166 -32.08 0.23 5.41
CA TYR A 166 -33.49 -0.14 5.14
C TYR A 166 -34.50 0.77 5.85
N GLY A 167 -34.06 1.76 6.64
CA GLY A 167 -34.92 2.45 7.57
C GLY A 167 -35.12 1.68 8.89
N PRO A 168 -36.13 2.04 9.71
CA PRO A 168 -37.12 3.09 9.47
C PRO A 168 -36.50 4.49 9.49
N TRP A 169 -36.98 5.36 8.59
CA TRP A 169 -36.49 6.72 8.45
C TRP A 169 -37.21 7.70 9.38
N LYS A 170 -36.46 8.31 10.31
CA LYS A 170 -36.94 9.43 11.12
C LYS A 170 -36.95 10.71 10.27
N ARG A 171 -38.14 11.20 9.93
CA ARG A 171 -38.37 12.47 9.20
C ARG A 171 -38.71 13.60 10.17
N PHE A 172 -38.31 14.82 9.83
CA PHE A 172 -38.56 16.01 10.65
C PHE A 172 -39.74 16.84 10.13
N ASP A 173 -40.54 17.40 11.04
CA ASP A 173 -41.77 18.12 10.71
C ASP A 173 -41.55 19.57 10.23
N VAL A 174 -40.30 20.01 10.26
CA VAL A 174 -39.83 21.27 9.67
C VAL A 174 -38.70 20.99 8.68
N PRO A 175 -38.52 21.81 7.62
CA PRO A 175 -37.43 21.63 6.69
C PRO A 175 -36.07 21.89 7.36
N LEU A 176 -35.03 21.20 6.88
CA LEU A 176 -33.65 21.41 7.31
C LEU A 176 -33.12 22.76 6.81
N ILE A 177 -33.42 23.11 5.56
CA ILE A 177 -33.18 24.44 4.98
C ILE A 177 -34.52 24.95 4.45
N ASP A 178 -34.87 26.18 4.83
CA ASP A 178 -36.02 26.92 4.30
C ASP A 178 -35.58 28.06 3.36
N VAL A 179 -36.48 28.63 2.57
CA VAL A 179 -36.23 29.85 1.78
C VAL A 179 -35.93 31.02 2.71
N SER A 180 -35.15 31.99 2.24
CA SER A 180 -34.87 33.18 3.04
C SER A 180 -36.10 34.08 3.15
N ALA A 181 -36.31 34.65 4.34
CA ALA A 181 -37.39 35.62 4.59
C ALA A 181 -37.18 36.94 3.83
N ASP A 182 -35.92 37.32 3.61
CA ASP A 182 -35.54 38.43 2.73
C ASP A 182 -35.94 38.11 1.28
N SER A 183 -36.89 38.89 0.75
CA SER A 183 -37.43 38.73 -0.59
C SER A 183 -36.41 39.00 -1.71
N THR A 184 -35.29 39.67 -1.39
CA THR A 184 -34.21 40.00 -2.31
C THR A 184 -33.10 38.94 -2.38
N ALA A 185 -33.12 37.97 -1.45
CA ALA A 185 -32.15 36.89 -1.38
C ALA A 185 -32.19 35.97 -2.62
N TRP A 186 -31.07 35.31 -2.90
CA TRP A 186 -30.94 34.40 -4.04
C TRP A 186 -31.77 33.12 -3.90
N ASP A 187 -32.17 32.76 -2.69
CA ASP A 187 -33.00 31.60 -2.34
C ASP A 187 -34.41 31.99 -1.85
N ALA A 188 -34.90 33.18 -2.20
CA ALA A 188 -36.16 33.72 -1.70
C ALA A 188 -37.44 33.07 -2.29
N LYS A 189 -37.35 32.33 -3.41
CA LYS A 189 -38.51 31.72 -4.09
C LYS A 189 -38.62 30.22 -3.84
N MET A 190 -37.52 29.49 -3.99
CA MET A 190 -37.50 28.02 -3.97
C MET A 190 -36.07 27.55 -3.72
N ILE A 191 -35.92 26.44 -3.00
CA ILE A 191 -34.67 25.71 -2.86
C ILE A 191 -34.89 24.21 -3.10
N ALA A 192 -33.87 23.53 -3.62
CA ALA A 192 -33.91 22.09 -3.88
C ALA A 192 -32.50 21.53 -4.09
N ASN A 193 -32.43 20.24 -4.44
CA ASN A 193 -31.22 19.57 -4.90
C ASN A 193 -30.07 19.65 -3.89
N PRO A 194 -30.27 19.16 -2.65
CA PRO A 194 -29.21 19.19 -1.65
C PRO A 194 -28.09 18.22 -2.06
N SER A 195 -26.86 18.70 -1.99
CA SER A 195 -25.68 17.86 -1.92
C SER A 195 -24.82 18.30 -0.74
N ILE A 196 -24.23 17.35 -0.05
CA ILE A 196 -23.56 17.57 1.22
C ILE A 196 -22.30 16.73 1.31
N THR A 197 -21.29 17.25 1.98
CA THR A 197 -20.09 16.49 2.33
C THR A 197 -19.53 16.96 3.66
N GLN A 198 -18.71 16.12 4.28
CA GLN A 198 -17.94 16.52 5.45
C GLN A 198 -16.64 17.18 4.97
N THR A 199 -16.34 18.37 5.46
CA THR A 199 -15.12 19.12 5.15
C THR A 199 -13.93 18.55 5.93
N PRO A 200 -12.67 18.84 5.50
CA PRO A 200 -11.48 18.33 6.19
C PRO A 200 -11.38 18.66 7.67
N ASP A 201 -12.00 19.76 8.12
CA ASP A 201 -12.08 20.19 9.53
C ASP A 201 -13.25 19.54 10.29
N GLY A 202 -13.95 18.58 9.70
CA GLY A 202 -15.01 17.80 10.34
C GLY A 202 -16.40 18.43 10.29
N LYS A 203 -16.56 19.62 9.72
CA LYS A 203 -17.87 20.28 9.55
C LYS A 203 -18.63 19.74 8.34
N TYR A 204 -19.89 20.11 8.23
CA TYR A 204 -20.75 19.73 7.12
C TYR A 204 -20.96 20.91 6.18
N LEU A 205 -20.58 20.75 4.92
CA LEU A 205 -20.84 21.71 3.85
C LEU A 205 -21.98 21.17 2.99
N MET A 206 -23.03 21.97 2.80
CA MET A 206 -24.10 21.72 1.87
C MET A 206 -24.06 22.73 0.73
N VAL A 207 -24.25 22.25 -0.49
CA VAL A 207 -24.55 23.06 -1.67
C VAL A 207 -25.96 22.72 -2.16
N TYR A 208 -26.75 23.74 -2.48
CA TYR A 208 -28.12 23.56 -2.91
C TYR A 208 -28.54 24.55 -4.00
N LYS A 209 -29.51 24.14 -4.83
CA LYS A 209 -30.14 24.99 -5.85
C LYS A 209 -31.02 26.04 -5.18
N ALA A 210 -30.90 27.28 -5.64
CA ALA A 210 -31.63 28.43 -5.14
C ALA A 210 -32.27 29.20 -6.31
N VAL A 211 -33.52 29.64 -6.11
CA VAL A 211 -34.25 30.47 -7.08
C VAL A 211 -34.62 31.79 -6.42
N ALA A 212 -34.25 32.88 -7.07
CA ALA A 212 -34.52 34.22 -6.57
C ALA A 212 -35.90 34.74 -7.02
N LYS A 213 -36.37 35.84 -6.44
CA LYS A 213 -37.56 36.59 -6.89
C LYS A 213 -37.20 37.80 -7.78
N LYS A 214 -35.94 37.92 -8.20
CA LYS A 214 -35.40 39.09 -8.93
C LYS A 214 -35.96 39.21 -10.34
N LYS A 215 -36.30 38.09 -10.99
CA LYS A 215 -37.12 38.06 -12.20
C LYS A 215 -38.60 37.94 -11.80
N GLY A 216 -39.42 38.89 -12.27
CA GLY A 216 -40.86 38.84 -12.10
C GLY A 216 -41.49 37.60 -12.76
N GLY A 217 -42.72 37.24 -12.33
CA GLY A 217 -43.47 36.11 -12.89
C GLY A 217 -43.55 34.88 -11.98
N LEU A 218 -44.25 33.86 -12.46
CA LEU A 218 -44.64 32.69 -11.66
C LEU A 218 -43.44 31.85 -11.17
N TRP A 219 -42.37 31.78 -11.97
CA TRP A 219 -41.24 30.87 -11.79
C TRP A 219 -40.02 31.49 -11.09
N GLY A 220 -39.92 32.83 -11.07
CA GLY A 220 -38.78 33.54 -10.50
C GLY A 220 -37.50 33.42 -11.34
N GLY A 221 -36.37 33.75 -10.71
CA GLY A 221 -35.03 33.74 -11.28
C GLY A 221 -34.19 34.94 -10.79
N PRO A 222 -32.87 34.96 -11.02
CA PRO A 222 -32.02 33.89 -11.57
C PRO A 222 -32.00 32.60 -10.73
N VAL A 223 -31.50 31.52 -11.34
CA VAL A 223 -31.27 30.22 -10.70
C VAL A 223 -29.78 30.06 -10.46
N VAL A 224 -29.40 29.87 -9.20
CA VAL A 224 -28.00 29.79 -8.75
C VAL A 224 -27.85 28.67 -7.72
N HIS A 225 -26.63 28.48 -7.21
CA HIS A 225 -26.36 27.61 -6.06
C HIS A 225 -25.81 28.42 -4.90
N LEU A 226 -26.17 28.03 -3.68
CA LEU A 226 -25.67 28.63 -2.44
C LEU A 226 -25.04 27.55 -1.56
N CYS A 227 -24.15 27.99 -0.66
CA CYS A 227 -23.55 27.13 0.36
C CYS A 227 -24.23 27.32 1.71
N ALA A 228 -24.26 26.26 2.52
CA ALA A 228 -24.57 26.33 3.93
C ALA A 228 -23.66 25.41 4.73
N THR A 229 -23.31 25.77 5.97
CA THR A 229 -22.47 24.93 6.84
C THR A 229 -23.12 24.61 8.16
N SER A 230 -22.79 23.46 8.75
CA SER A 230 -23.20 23.09 10.11
C SER A 230 -22.11 22.29 10.81
N ASP A 231 -22.12 22.29 12.14
CA ASP A 231 -21.31 21.38 12.96
C ASP A 231 -22.02 20.01 13.16
N SER A 232 -23.25 19.86 12.64
CA SER A 232 -24.06 18.64 12.76
C SER A 232 -24.71 18.27 11.42
N PRO A 233 -24.82 16.97 11.08
CA PRO A 233 -25.45 16.53 9.83
C PRO A 233 -26.96 16.86 9.77
N THR A 234 -27.60 17.10 10.92
CA THR A 234 -29.01 17.49 11.02
C THR A 234 -29.21 18.99 11.29
N GLY A 235 -28.16 19.79 11.15
CA GLY A 235 -28.22 21.24 11.38
C GLY A 235 -28.14 21.62 12.87
N PRO A 236 -28.36 22.92 13.18
CA PRO A 236 -28.80 23.96 12.26
C PRO A 236 -27.72 24.35 11.23
N PHE A 237 -28.14 24.70 10.02
CA PHE A 237 -27.24 25.14 8.95
C PHE A 237 -27.22 26.66 8.83
N LYS A 238 -26.01 27.23 8.79
CA LYS A 238 -25.76 28.64 8.49
C LYS A 238 -25.63 28.82 6.99
N LYS A 239 -26.51 29.61 6.37
CA LYS A 239 -26.47 29.91 4.93
C LYS A 239 -25.47 31.00 4.60
N TYR A 240 -24.86 30.90 3.43
CA TYR A 240 -23.93 31.88 2.86
C TYR A 240 -24.54 32.45 1.57
N PRO A 241 -24.81 33.78 1.52
CA PRO A 241 -25.61 34.38 0.45
C PRO A 241 -24.89 34.54 -0.89
N GLN A 242 -23.62 34.19 -0.99
CA GLN A 242 -22.81 34.34 -2.20
C GLN A 242 -23.12 33.20 -3.18
N PRO A 243 -23.59 33.50 -4.41
CA PRO A 243 -23.87 32.48 -5.40
C PRO A 243 -22.58 31.86 -5.94
N ILE A 244 -22.60 30.54 -6.14
CA ILE A 244 -21.49 29.76 -6.72
C ILE A 244 -21.93 29.11 -8.04
N PHE A 245 -20.96 28.62 -8.82
CA PHE A 245 -21.16 28.08 -10.16
C PHE A 245 -21.87 29.07 -11.11
N THR A 246 -21.49 30.35 -11.04
CA THR A 246 -22.06 31.41 -11.89
C THR A 246 -21.26 31.61 -13.17
N ALA A 247 -21.91 32.05 -14.25
CA ALA A 247 -21.24 32.47 -15.48
C ALA A 247 -21.80 33.83 -15.95
N SER A 248 -20.92 34.70 -16.43
CA SER A 248 -21.31 36.04 -16.90
C SER A 248 -22.34 35.95 -18.03
N GLY A 249 -23.43 36.72 -17.93
CA GLY A 249 -24.50 36.73 -18.92
C GLY A 249 -25.47 35.54 -18.88
N SER A 250 -25.36 34.62 -17.91
CA SER A 250 -26.27 33.49 -17.75
C SER A 250 -27.03 33.55 -16.43
N ASP A 251 -28.36 33.48 -16.51
CA ASP A 251 -29.24 33.46 -15.33
C ASP A 251 -29.56 32.04 -14.84
N PHE A 252 -29.02 31.01 -15.51
CA PHE A 252 -29.11 29.61 -15.10
C PHE A 252 -27.96 28.78 -15.72
N PRO A 253 -26.72 29.00 -15.27
CA PRO A 253 -25.54 28.36 -15.87
C PRO A 253 -25.35 26.89 -15.47
N ALA A 254 -25.69 26.55 -14.22
CA ALA A 254 -25.49 25.22 -13.66
C ALA A 254 -26.75 24.69 -12.99
N GLU A 255 -26.89 23.37 -12.89
CA GLU A 255 -27.90 22.66 -12.09
C GLU A 255 -27.31 21.40 -11.42
N ASP A 256 -28.09 20.75 -10.57
CA ASP A 256 -27.85 19.40 -10.04
C ASP A 256 -26.44 19.17 -9.48
N PRO A 257 -26.07 19.87 -8.39
CA PRO A 257 -24.74 19.76 -7.82
C PRO A 257 -24.57 18.42 -7.09
N TYR A 258 -23.37 17.86 -7.19
CA TYR A 258 -22.88 16.84 -6.28
C TYR A 258 -21.48 17.19 -5.79
N ILE A 259 -21.30 17.32 -4.48
CA ILE A 259 -20.04 17.69 -3.84
C ILE A 259 -19.46 16.53 -3.02
N TRP A 260 -18.14 16.44 -2.97
CA TRP A 260 -17.44 15.52 -2.08
C TRP A 260 -16.08 16.08 -1.65
N CYS A 261 -15.55 15.54 -0.57
CA CYS A 261 -14.18 15.77 -0.12
C CYS A 261 -13.30 14.58 -0.49
N GLN A 262 -12.13 14.85 -1.06
CA GLN A 262 -11.12 13.84 -1.38
C GLN A 262 -9.72 14.46 -1.22
N ASP A 263 -8.82 13.76 -0.54
CA ASP A 263 -7.43 14.18 -0.33
C ASP A 263 -7.30 15.61 0.25
N GLY A 264 -8.23 16.01 1.13
CA GLY A 264 -8.25 17.33 1.75
C GLY A 264 -8.76 18.47 0.85
N LEU A 265 -9.27 18.15 -0.35
CA LEU A 265 -9.84 19.10 -1.30
C LEU A 265 -11.33 18.81 -1.52
N LEU A 266 -12.08 19.85 -1.85
CA LEU A 266 -13.50 19.75 -2.19
C LEU A 266 -13.67 19.75 -3.69
N TYR A 267 -14.52 18.88 -4.19
CA TYR A 267 -14.85 18.76 -5.61
C TYR A 267 -16.35 18.81 -5.83
N ALA A 268 -16.76 19.24 -7.03
CA ALA A 268 -18.15 19.25 -7.41
C ALA A 268 -18.33 18.81 -8.87
N ILE A 269 -19.37 18.01 -9.12
CA ILE A 269 -19.91 17.81 -10.48
C ILE A 269 -21.22 18.57 -10.55
N VAL A 270 -21.38 19.39 -11.59
CA VAL A 270 -22.63 20.11 -11.87
C VAL A 270 -23.06 19.85 -13.31
N LYS A 271 -24.36 19.91 -13.56
CA LYS A 271 -24.88 20.00 -14.92
C LYS A 271 -24.61 21.39 -15.48
N ASP A 272 -23.84 21.47 -16.56
CA ASP A 272 -23.67 22.69 -17.34
C ASP A 272 -24.84 22.81 -18.32
N MET A 273 -25.70 23.80 -18.11
CA MET A 273 -26.97 23.93 -18.84
C MET A 273 -26.77 24.23 -20.33
N HIS A 274 -25.74 25.03 -20.64
CA HIS A 274 -25.54 25.62 -21.96
C HIS A 274 -24.08 25.59 -22.44
N GLY A 275 -23.19 24.92 -21.70
CA GLY A 275 -21.76 24.83 -22.03
C GLY A 275 -20.95 26.02 -21.51
N SER A 276 -21.43 26.73 -20.48
CA SER A 276 -20.76 27.90 -19.90
C SER A 276 -19.40 27.57 -19.27
N PHE A 277 -19.15 26.31 -18.92
CA PHE A 277 -17.91 25.84 -18.28
C PHE A 277 -17.14 24.86 -19.15
N THR A 278 -17.83 24.04 -19.95
CA THR A 278 -17.21 22.98 -20.76
C THR A 278 -17.04 23.34 -22.24
N ASN A 279 -17.75 24.36 -22.73
CA ASN A 279 -17.91 24.65 -24.16
C ASN A 279 -18.50 23.48 -24.98
N ARG A 280 -19.23 22.56 -24.34
CA ARG A 280 -19.85 21.39 -25.00
C ARG A 280 -21.39 21.39 -24.97
N GLY A 281 -22.01 22.55 -24.73
CA GLY A 281 -23.45 22.63 -24.53
C GLY A 281 -23.87 21.90 -23.26
N ARG A 282 -25.04 21.24 -23.30
CA ARG A 282 -25.52 20.43 -22.16
C ARG A 282 -24.50 19.32 -21.85
N SER A 283 -23.96 19.34 -20.64
CA SER A 283 -22.89 18.43 -20.22
C SER A 283 -22.76 18.38 -18.69
N LEU A 284 -21.87 17.54 -18.18
CA LEU A 284 -21.43 17.59 -16.78
C LEU A 284 -20.07 18.26 -16.69
N ALA A 285 -19.94 19.19 -15.73
CA ALA A 285 -18.76 19.99 -15.47
C ALA A 285 -18.18 19.70 -14.09
N LEU A 286 -16.85 19.57 -14.00
CA LEU A 286 -16.08 19.32 -12.79
C LEU A 286 -15.44 20.60 -12.26
N PHE A 287 -15.59 20.81 -10.96
CA PHE A 287 -15.05 21.94 -10.21
C PHE A 287 -14.27 21.44 -9.00
N TYR A 288 -13.41 22.33 -8.48
CA TYR A 288 -12.72 22.15 -7.21
C TYR A 288 -12.83 23.41 -6.35
N SER A 289 -12.65 23.23 -5.04
CA SER A 289 -12.56 24.29 -4.05
C SER A 289 -11.64 23.86 -2.90
N LYS A 290 -10.99 24.83 -2.25
CA LYS A 290 -10.19 24.60 -1.04
C LYS A 290 -10.97 24.84 0.24
N ASP A 291 -12.00 25.68 0.19
CA ASP A 291 -12.73 26.17 1.35
C ASP A 291 -14.24 25.88 1.27
N GLY A 292 -14.73 25.44 0.10
CA GLY A 292 -16.15 25.16 -0.15
C GLY A 292 -16.97 26.38 -0.53
N PHE A 293 -16.35 27.56 -0.63
CA PHE A 293 -17.00 28.83 -0.95
C PHE A 293 -16.51 29.42 -2.28
N ASP A 294 -15.22 29.28 -2.61
CA ASP A 294 -14.65 29.65 -3.91
C ASP A 294 -14.47 28.42 -4.79
N TRP A 295 -15.34 28.28 -5.80
CA TRP A 295 -15.37 27.13 -6.71
C TRP A 295 -14.87 27.50 -8.09
N LYS A 296 -13.91 26.71 -8.60
CA LYS A 296 -13.28 26.92 -9.92
C LYS A 296 -13.39 25.67 -10.78
N PRO A 297 -13.64 25.80 -12.10
CA PRO A 297 -13.51 24.66 -13.00
C PRO A 297 -12.10 24.09 -12.92
N VAL A 298 -11.96 22.76 -12.98
CA VAL A 298 -10.65 22.14 -13.23
C VAL A 298 -10.18 22.48 -14.65
N LYS A 299 -8.91 22.24 -14.96
CA LYS A 299 -8.29 22.54 -16.27
C LYS A 299 -8.99 21.84 -17.43
N SER A 300 -9.55 20.65 -17.18
CA SER A 300 -10.36 19.88 -18.15
C SER A 300 -11.71 19.56 -17.53
N PRO A 301 -12.67 20.52 -17.56
CA PRO A 301 -13.87 20.44 -16.74
C PRO A 301 -14.93 19.46 -17.27
N LEU A 302 -14.82 18.99 -18.52
CA LEU A 302 -15.81 18.09 -19.09
C LEU A 302 -15.74 16.69 -18.45
N VAL A 303 -16.81 16.27 -17.78
CA VAL A 303 -16.97 14.90 -17.24
C VAL A 303 -17.69 14.02 -18.26
N SER A 304 -18.83 14.47 -18.78
CA SER A 304 -19.60 13.75 -19.77
C SER A 304 -20.48 14.67 -20.61
N VAL A 305 -20.89 14.17 -21.77
CA VAL A 305 -21.98 14.70 -22.58
C VAL A 305 -23.19 13.74 -22.48
N PRO A 306 -24.41 14.12 -22.92
CA PRO A 306 -25.60 13.26 -22.97
C PRO A 306 -25.49 12.05 -23.91
N GLU A 307 -24.50 11.20 -23.68
CA GLU A 307 -24.21 9.99 -24.44
C GLU A 307 -23.78 8.87 -23.48
N ILE A 308 -24.27 7.66 -23.71
CA ILE A 308 -23.81 6.45 -23.03
C ILE A 308 -22.98 5.62 -24.00
N ARG A 309 -21.74 5.34 -23.61
CA ARG A 309 -20.89 4.35 -24.27
C ARG A 309 -21.08 3.00 -23.59
N TRP A 310 -21.42 1.98 -24.36
CA TRP A 310 -21.66 0.63 -23.85
C TRP A 310 -20.44 -0.27 -24.07
N LYS A 311 -20.30 -1.31 -23.23
CA LYS A 311 -19.21 -2.31 -23.33
C LYS A 311 -19.19 -3.08 -24.65
N ASP A 312 -20.33 -3.23 -25.32
CA ASP A 312 -20.44 -3.84 -26.65
C ASP A 312 -19.96 -2.93 -27.79
N GLY A 313 -19.47 -1.72 -27.47
CA GLY A 313 -19.00 -0.72 -28.44
C GLY A 313 -20.11 0.19 -28.98
N THR A 314 -21.37 -0.04 -28.62
CA THR A 314 -22.49 0.82 -29.06
C THR A 314 -22.51 2.15 -28.31
N LEU A 315 -23.09 3.18 -28.94
CA LEU A 315 -23.29 4.51 -28.36
C LEU A 315 -24.78 4.85 -28.38
N THR A 316 -25.32 5.34 -27.25
CA THR A 316 -26.68 5.86 -27.17
C THR A 316 -26.66 7.35 -26.88
N LYS A 317 -27.25 8.14 -27.76
CA LYS A 317 -27.47 9.58 -27.52
C LYS A 317 -28.72 9.79 -26.69
N LEU A 318 -28.66 10.74 -25.78
CA LEU A 318 -29.71 11.09 -24.84
C LEU A 318 -30.06 12.57 -24.98
N VAL A 319 -31.26 12.94 -24.54
CA VAL A 319 -31.63 14.35 -24.39
C VAL A 319 -31.10 14.87 -23.05
N HIS A 320 -31.17 14.05 -22.01
CA HIS A 320 -30.66 14.38 -20.68
C HIS A 320 -29.82 13.24 -20.13
N LEU A 321 -28.68 13.60 -19.53
CA LEU A 321 -27.83 12.74 -18.72
C LEU A 321 -27.32 13.59 -17.55
N GLU A 322 -28.02 13.52 -16.42
CA GLU A 322 -28.02 14.56 -15.38
C GLU A 322 -28.00 13.93 -13.99
N ARG A 323 -28.12 14.76 -12.94
CA ARG A 323 -28.13 14.30 -11.54
C ARG A 323 -26.92 13.44 -11.16
N PRO A 324 -25.70 13.97 -11.27
CA PRO A 324 -24.51 13.25 -10.84
C PRO A 324 -24.65 12.88 -9.36
N GLN A 325 -24.34 11.63 -9.04
CA GLN A 325 -24.19 11.11 -7.69
C GLN A 325 -23.04 10.11 -7.72
N LEU A 326 -22.15 10.14 -6.74
CA LEU A 326 -20.99 9.25 -6.71
C LEU A 326 -21.21 8.14 -5.69
N LEU A 327 -20.82 6.93 -6.06
CA LEU A 327 -20.43 5.94 -5.07
C LEU A 327 -18.97 6.20 -4.73
N ILE A 328 -18.69 6.45 -3.47
CA ILE A 328 -17.35 6.69 -2.94
C ILE A 328 -16.96 5.49 -2.08
N GLU A 329 -15.89 4.81 -2.45
CA GLU A 329 -15.29 3.71 -1.68
C GLU A 329 -13.82 4.06 -1.44
N ASP A 330 -13.33 3.81 -0.22
CA ASP A 330 -11.95 4.12 0.19
C ASP A 330 -11.52 5.57 -0.12
N GLY A 331 -12.45 6.52 0.10
CA GLY A 331 -12.23 7.95 -0.10
C GLY A 331 -12.18 8.41 -1.56
N LYS A 332 -12.49 7.53 -2.54
CA LYS A 332 -12.42 7.85 -3.98
C LYS A 332 -13.73 7.49 -4.71
N PRO A 333 -14.14 8.25 -5.72
CA PRO A 333 -15.25 7.89 -6.60
C PRO A 333 -14.97 6.58 -7.35
N THR A 334 -15.88 5.61 -7.30
CA THR A 334 -15.76 4.32 -8.04
C THR A 334 -16.84 4.14 -9.09
N MET A 335 -17.97 4.81 -8.94
CA MET A 335 -19.09 4.81 -9.88
C MET A 335 -19.75 6.19 -9.91
N LEU A 336 -20.22 6.61 -11.09
CA LEU A 336 -21.04 7.78 -11.33
C LEU A 336 -22.46 7.33 -11.70
N PHE A 337 -23.44 7.71 -10.89
CA PHE A 337 -24.86 7.43 -11.10
C PHE A 337 -25.52 8.67 -11.71
N LEU A 338 -26.31 8.45 -12.76
CA LEU A 338 -26.92 9.52 -13.55
C LEU A 338 -28.37 9.18 -13.89
N ALA A 339 -29.22 10.20 -13.90
CA ALA A 339 -30.56 10.14 -14.48
C ALA A 339 -30.46 10.35 -16.00
N ALA A 340 -31.19 9.57 -16.77
CA ALA A 340 -31.13 9.58 -18.22
C ALA A 340 -32.51 9.48 -18.88
N ASP A 341 -32.69 10.18 -19.99
CA ASP A 341 -33.83 10.01 -20.89
C ASP A 341 -33.50 10.44 -22.33
N ALA A 342 -34.32 9.97 -23.27
CA ALA A 342 -34.30 10.39 -24.66
C ALA A 342 -35.59 11.15 -25.05
N MET A 343 -36.26 11.80 -24.09
CA MET A 343 -37.53 12.49 -24.29
C MET A 343 -37.31 13.92 -24.79
N GLU A 344 -37.79 14.22 -26.00
CA GLU A 344 -37.76 15.59 -26.55
C GLU A 344 -38.93 16.45 -26.06
N ASP A 345 -40.03 15.84 -25.62
CA ASP A 345 -41.25 16.51 -25.16
C ASP A 345 -41.85 15.80 -23.94
N TYR A 346 -41.79 16.46 -22.77
CA TYR A 346 -42.29 15.95 -21.50
C TYR A 346 -43.81 15.89 -21.37
N ALA A 347 -44.56 16.43 -22.35
CA ALA A 347 -46.01 16.28 -22.42
C ALA A 347 -46.44 14.93 -23.05
N LYS A 348 -45.49 14.14 -23.58
CA LYS A 348 -45.72 12.82 -24.18
C LYS A 348 -45.20 11.71 -23.27
N GLU A 349 -45.71 10.50 -23.46
CA GLU A 349 -45.18 9.32 -22.78
C GLU A 349 -43.74 9.02 -23.23
N GLY A 350 -42.87 8.72 -22.27
CA GLY A 350 -41.48 8.39 -22.56
C GLY A 350 -40.86 7.45 -21.51
N VAL A 351 -39.55 7.19 -21.66
CA VAL A 351 -38.79 6.34 -20.74
C VAL A 351 -37.65 7.14 -20.11
N SER A 352 -37.63 7.17 -18.79
CA SER A 352 -36.51 7.64 -17.98
C SER A 352 -35.89 6.44 -17.26
N PHE A 353 -34.59 6.49 -16.98
CA PHE A 353 -33.89 5.45 -16.26
C PHE A 353 -32.68 6.03 -15.53
N ASN A 354 -32.12 5.24 -14.62
CA ASN A 354 -30.83 5.53 -14.01
C ASN A 354 -29.76 4.69 -14.70
N VAL A 355 -28.59 5.27 -14.96
CA VAL A 355 -27.43 4.57 -15.50
C VAL A 355 -26.26 4.68 -14.54
N HIS A 356 -25.53 3.57 -14.34
CA HIS A 356 -24.44 3.46 -13.37
C HIS A 356 -23.14 3.29 -14.15
N VAL A 357 -22.36 4.36 -14.23
CA VAL A 357 -21.16 4.46 -15.06
C VAL A 357 -19.94 4.16 -14.20
N PRO A 358 -19.14 3.13 -14.48
CA PRO A 358 -17.91 2.90 -13.73
C PRO A 358 -16.93 4.04 -13.94
N ILE A 359 -16.27 4.43 -12.85
CA ILE A 359 -15.20 5.42 -12.89
C ILE A 359 -13.89 4.66 -12.79
N SER A 360 -13.13 4.65 -13.89
CA SER A 360 -11.72 4.32 -13.82
C SER A 360 -11.00 5.56 -13.30
N ASN A 361 -10.78 5.59 -11.98
CA ASN A 361 -9.77 6.51 -11.47
C ASN A 361 -8.51 6.24 -12.28
N PRO A 362 -7.84 7.26 -12.85
CA PRO A 362 -6.52 7.06 -13.40
C PRO A 362 -5.64 6.66 -12.21
N ARG A 363 -5.56 5.35 -11.98
CA ARG A 363 -4.66 4.69 -11.04
C ARG A 363 -3.25 4.70 -11.63
N ARG A 364 -2.86 5.77 -12.33
CA ARG A 364 -1.56 5.82 -12.96
C ARG A 364 -1.16 7.22 -13.43
N PRO A 365 0.15 7.54 -13.40
CA PRO A 365 0.73 8.31 -14.49
C PRO A 365 0.51 7.56 -15.81
N VAL A 366 -0.12 8.21 -16.78
CA VAL A 366 -0.06 7.75 -18.17
C VAL A 366 1.38 7.99 -18.63
N PHE A 367 2.21 6.95 -18.60
CA PHE A 367 3.59 7.03 -19.08
C PHE A 367 3.55 7.32 -20.58
N LYS A 368 3.76 8.59 -20.95
CA LYS A 368 3.88 8.98 -22.35
C LYS A 368 5.14 8.34 -22.92
N ASN A 369 5.00 7.58 -24.01
CA ASN A 369 6.12 7.08 -24.82
C ASN A 369 7.07 6.06 -24.15
N TYR A 370 6.65 5.35 -23.09
CA TYR A 370 7.50 4.36 -22.39
C TYR A 370 8.82 4.99 -21.86
N GLN A 371 8.68 6.02 -21.03
CA GLN A 371 9.79 6.66 -20.33
C GLN A 371 10.66 5.65 -19.56
N PRO A 372 11.94 5.98 -19.33
CA PRO A 372 12.82 5.14 -18.53
C PRO A 372 12.31 5.02 -17.08
N LEU A 373 12.15 3.77 -16.64
CA LEU A 373 11.71 3.35 -15.31
C LEU A 373 12.94 2.97 -14.49
N VAL A 374 13.07 3.60 -13.33
CA VAL A 374 14.22 3.51 -12.43
C VAL A 374 13.79 2.92 -11.08
N ASN A 375 14.76 2.48 -10.29
CA ASN A 375 14.59 2.52 -8.83
C ASN A 375 14.35 3.99 -8.44
N GLN A 376 13.13 4.31 -7.99
CA GLN A 376 12.74 5.71 -7.75
C GLN A 376 13.47 6.35 -6.56
N VAL A 377 13.97 5.54 -5.62
CA VAL A 377 14.80 6.06 -4.54
C VAL A 377 16.23 6.23 -5.02
N GLY A 378 16.79 5.22 -5.67
CA GLY A 378 18.16 5.28 -6.18
C GLY A 378 18.95 3.99 -6.08
N TYR A 379 20.27 4.12 -6.13
CA TYR A 379 21.18 2.99 -6.23
C TYR A 379 22.37 3.09 -5.25
N ASN A 380 22.93 1.94 -4.91
CA ASN A 380 24.11 1.87 -4.06
C ASN A 380 25.39 2.16 -4.86
N LEU A 381 26.34 2.89 -4.25
CA LEU A 381 27.69 3.02 -4.80
C LEU A 381 28.38 1.65 -4.88
N ASN A 382 29.14 1.45 -5.95
CA ASN A 382 29.88 0.23 -6.28
C ASN A 382 29.03 -1.03 -6.50
N GLU A 383 27.70 -0.89 -6.53
CA GLU A 383 26.77 -1.98 -6.83
C GLU A 383 26.15 -1.83 -8.23
N ALA A 384 25.44 -2.86 -8.69
CA ALA A 384 24.72 -2.83 -9.96
C ALA A 384 23.69 -1.69 -10.01
N LYS A 385 23.63 -1.00 -11.16
CA LYS A 385 22.67 0.08 -11.41
C LYS A 385 22.11 -0.07 -12.81
N ARG A 386 20.79 -0.11 -12.91
CA ARG A 386 20.09 -0.26 -14.18
C ARG A 386 18.75 0.45 -14.19
N PHE A 387 18.21 0.65 -15.38
CA PHE A 387 16.84 1.11 -15.59
C PHE A 387 16.22 0.33 -16.75
N VAL A 388 14.88 0.34 -16.84
CA VAL A 388 14.13 -0.28 -17.93
C VAL A 388 13.46 0.81 -18.77
N CYS A 389 13.67 0.80 -20.08
CA CYS A 389 12.92 1.64 -21.01
C CYS A 389 12.32 0.71 -22.08
N PHE A 390 11.13 0.20 -21.77
CA PHE A 390 10.52 -0.86 -22.56
C PHE A 390 10.26 -0.42 -24.01
N GLY A 391 10.63 -1.28 -24.97
CA GLY A 391 10.48 -1.01 -26.39
C GLY A 391 11.50 -0.04 -26.99
N ALA A 392 12.45 0.49 -26.22
CA ALA A 392 13.57 1.26 -26.78
C ALA A 392 14.49 0.32 -27.60
N PRO A 393 14.84 0.67 -28.86
CA PRO A 393 15.75 -0.14 -29.67
C PRO A 393 17.15 -0.28 -29.04
N ASP A 394 17.80 -1.41 -29.32
CA ASP A 394 19.21 -1.59 -28.96
C ASP A 394 20.08 -0.47 -29.56
N ASN A 395 21.14 -0.11 -28.85
CA ASN A 395 22.04 1.00 -29.16
C ASN A 395 21.42 2.41 -29.10
N THR A 396 20.15 2.55 -28.68
CA THR A 396 19.59 3.88 -28.37
C THR A 396 20.44 4.55 -27.28
N PRO A 397 20.94 5.77 -27.49
CA PRO A 397 21.71 6.48 -26.47
C PRO A 397 20.84 6.87 -25.28
N PHE A 398 21.41 6.77 -24.08
CA PHE A 398 20.84 7.35 -22.86
C PHE A 398 21.89 8.17 -22.12
N LYS A 399 21.41 9.08 -21.26
CA LYS A 399 22.23 9.98 -20.45
C LYS A 399 21.78 9.91 -18.99
N ILE A 400 22.72 10.03 -18.07
CA ILE A 400 22.45 10.34 -16.66
C ILE A 400 22.77 11.82 -16.45
N ILE A 401 21.77 12.58 -16.01
CA ILE A 401 21.84 14.03 -15.87
C ILE A 401 21.70 14.38 -14.39
N ASN A 402 22.64 15.14 -13.86
CA ASN A 402 22.57 15.69 -12.51
C ASN A 402 21.50 16.80 -12.48
N THR A 403 20.51 16.67 -11.60
CA THR A 403 19.36 17.58 -11.57
C THR A 403 19.72 18.98 -11.05
N ARG A 404 20.77 19.08 -10.21
CA ARG A 404 21.24 20.36 -9.66
C ARG A 404 22.07 21.14 -10.68
N THR A 405 22.96 20.48 -11.39
CA THR A 405 23.89 21.13 -12.34
C THR A 405 23.35 21.18 -13.77
N GLY A 406 22.40 20.32 -14.11
CA GLY A 406 21.91 20.10 -15.47
C GLY A 406 22.93 19.42 -16.40
N GLN A 407 24.06 18.96 -15.88
CA GLN A 407 25.13 18.35 -16.67
C GLN A 407 24.88 16.86 -16.90
N THR A 408 25.22 16.38 -18.10
CA THR A 408 25.35 14.95 -18.37
C THR A 408 26.63 14.44 -17.73
N GLU A 409 26.52 13.52 -16.79
CA GLU A 409 27.66 12.96 -16.05
C GLU A 409 27.98 11.51 -16.43
N TYR A 410 27.05 10.85 -17.14
CA TYR A 410 27.26 9.53 -17.71
C TYR A 410 26.47 9.37 -19.00
N GLU A 411 27.03 8.63 -19.96
CA GLU A 411 26.37 8.25 -21.19
C GLU A 411 26.48 6.74 -21.40
N GLY A 412 25.43 6.13 -21.94
CA GLY A 412 25.42 4.71 -22.24
C GLY A 412 24.49 4.39 -23.40
N ARG A 413 24.31 3.08 -23.64
CA ARG A 413 23.46 2.57 -24.72
C ARG A 413 22.51 1.51 -24.21
N MET A 414 21.28 1.56 -24.69
CA MET A 414 20.26 0.56 -24.42
C MET A 414 20.69 -0.81 -24.97
N LEU A 415 20.42 -1.86 -24.20
CA LEU A 415 20.55 -3.26 -24.62
C LEU A 415 19.34 -4.02 -24.09
N TYR A 416 18.59 -4.65 -24.99
CA TYR A 416 17.41 -5.46 -24.67
C TYR A 416 16.40 -4.74 -23.78
N GLY A 417 16.07 -3.48 -24.12
CA GLY A 417 15.08 -2.67 -23.40
C GLY A 417 15.49 -2.17 -22.01
N GLN A 418 16.75 -2.33 -21.62
CA GLN A 418 17.32 -1.83 -20.36
C GLN A 418 18.65 -1.09 -20.60
N GLY A 419 19.03 -0.22 -19.68
CA GLY A 419 20.32 0.45 -19.67
C GLY A 419 21.05 0.19 -18.37
N TRP A 420 22.37 -0.01 -18.44
CA TRP A 420 23.24 -0.27 -17.30
C TRP A 420 24.24 0.86 -17.14
N PHE A 421 24.43 1.31 -15.90
CA PHE A 421 25.35 2.40 -15.56
C PHE A 421 26.09 2.08 -14.25
N THR A 422 26.39 0.80 -14.04
CA THR A 422 27.04 0.26 -12.83
C THR A 422 28.33 0.98 -12.45
N ASP A 423 29.15 1.33 -13.46
CA ASP A 423 30.45 1.97 -13.26
C ASP A 423 30.34 3.45 -12.84
N PHE A 424 29.14 4.05 -12.91
CA PHE A 424 28.89 5.41 -12.47
C PHE A 424 28.73 5.46 -10.94
N ASN A 425 29.72 6.02 -10.26
CA ASN A 425 29.80 6.10 -8.79
C ASN A 425 30.13 7.54 -8.34
N PRO A 426 29.18 8.48 -8.48
CA PRO A 426 29.42 9.88 -8.16
C PRO A 426 29.55 10.09 -6.64
N ARG A 427 30.40 11.04 -6.23
CA ARG A 427 30.52 11.47 -4.83
C ARG A 427 29.78 12.79 -4.63
N THR A 428 28.46 12.71 -4.49
CA THR A 428 27.57 13.86 -4.32
C THR A 428 26.30 13.46 -3.60
N THR A 429 25.55 14.44 -3.09
CA THR A 429 24.20 14.28 -2.54
C THR A 429 23.12 14.68 -3.54
N ASP A 430 23.49 14.94 -4.78
CA ASP A 430 22.57 15.36 -5.84
C ASP A 430 21.69 14.21 -6.32
N GLU A 431 20.52 14.57 -6.85
CA GLU A 431 19.68 13.64 -7.60
C GLU A 431 20.10 13.59 -9.06
N PHE A 432 19.75 12.47 -9.69
CA PHE A 432 19.98 12.21 -11.10
C PHE A 432 18.68 11.81 -11.79
N ILE A 433 18.61 12.06 -13.10
CA ILE A 433 17.56 11.51 -13.98
C ILE A 433 18.23 10.76 -15.14
N VAL A 434 17.53 9.74 -15.64
CA VAL A 434 17.86 9.10 -16.92
C VAL A 434 17.10 9.81 -18.02
N GLU A 435 17.77 10.21 -19.10
CA GLU A 435 17.14 10.61 -20.36
C GLU A 435 17.42 9.54 -21.42
N VAL A 436 16.37 9.04 -22.08
CA VAL A 436 16.50 8.16 -23.25
C VAL A 436 15.96 8.89 -24.47
N LYS A 437 16.76 8.90 -25.55
CA LYS A 437 16.41 9.58 -26.80
C LYS A 437 15.02 9.15 -27.30
N ASP A 438 14.18 10.13 -27.60
CA ASP A 438 12.80 9.97 -28.10
C ASP A 438 11.82 9.27 -27.13
N ARG A 439 12.23 9.03 -25.88
CA ARG A 439 11.44 8.34 -24.84
C ARG A 439 11.18 9.19 -23.60
N GLY A 440 11.91 10.30 -23.42
CA GLY A 440 11.74 11.22 -22.29
C GLY A 440 12.66 10.88 -21.12
N THR A 441 12.30 11.36 -19.92
CA THR A 441 13.12 11.27 -18.71
C THR A 441 12.47 10.41 -17.62
N SER A 442 13.28 9.87 -16.72
CA SER A 442 12.82 9.18 -15.51
C SER A 442 12.38 10.19 -14.45
N VAL A 443 11.86 9.67 -13.33
CA VAL A 443 11.84 10.43 -12.08
C VAL A 443 13.27 10.62 -11.53
N PRO A 444 13.51 11.62 -10.67
CA PRO A 444 14.78 11.77 -9.95
C PRO A 444 15.08 10.56 -9.06
N PHE A 445 16.37 10.31 -8.82
CA PHE A 445 16.86 9.27 -7.90
C PHE A 445 18.26 9.60 -7.37
N TRP A 446 18.65 9.03 -6.24
CA TRP A 446 19.99 9.22 -5.66
C TRP A 446 20.99 8.10 -6.03
N ILE A 447 22.27 8.37 -5.87
CA ILE A 447 23.30 7.33 -5.82
C ILE A 447 24.16 7.60 -4.59
N ALA A 448 24.20 6.67 -3.64
CA ALA A 448 24.94 6.83 -2.39
C ALA A 448 25.41 5.49 -1.82
N ASP A 449 26.37 5.53 -0.90
CA ASP A 449 26.87 4.33 -0.24
C ASP A 449 25.76 3.72 0.64
N HIS A 450 25.46 2.42 0.44
CA HIS A 450 24.39 1.66 1.11
C HIS A 450 23.02 2.36 1.17
N LEU A 451 22.65 3.11 0.13
CA LEU A 451 21.39 3.86 0.07
C LEU A 451 20.17 3.01 0.44
N MET A 452 20.03 1.82 -0.16
CA MET A 452 18.85 0.96 -0.01
C MET A 452 18.67 0.44 1.42
N GLU A 453 19.77 0.00 2.04
CA GLU A 453 19.82 -0.47 3.41
C GLU A 453 19.45 0.63 4.39
N LYS A 454 19.86 1.88 4.12
CA LYS A 454 19.61 3.02 5.02
C LYS A 454 18.17 3.52 4.95
N VAL A 455 17.65 3.75 3.73
CA VAL A 455 16.26 4.24 3.54
C VAL A 455 15.21 3.19 3.92
N SER A 456 15.59 1.91 3.92
CA SER A 456 14.70 0.80 4.29
C SER A 456 14.95 0.26 5.69
N GLY A 457 16.08 0.64 6.31
CA GLY A 457 16.59 0.15 7.58
C GLY A 457 15.51 0.01 8.64
N LYS A 458 14.90 1.16 8.96
CA LYS A 458 13.82 1.31 9.92
C LYS A 458 12.48 0.77 9.41
N LEU A 459 12.10 1.12 8.18
CA LEU A 459 10.79 0.76 7.62
C LEU A 459 10.56 -0.75 7.51
N ALA A 460 11.64 -1.53 7.34
CA ALA A 460 11.55 -2.99 7.26
C ALA A 460 11.02 -3.64 8.55
N TYR A 461 11.36 -3.11 9.73
CA TYR A 461 10.86 -3.65 11.01
C TYR A 461 9.75 -2.79 11.64
N ASP A 462 9.64 -1.49 11.30
CA ASP A 462 8.51 -0.64 11.74
C ASP A 462 7.15 -1.24 11.34
N PHE A 463 7.10 -1.92 10.19
CA PHE A 463 5.93 -2.71 9.79
C PHE A 463 5.54 -3.71 10.88
N PHE A 464 6.51 -4.45 11.40
CA PHE A 464 6.30 -5.50 12.39
C PHE A 464 5.96 -4.95 13.78
N ILE A 465 6.40 -3.73 14.11
CA ILE A 465 5.89 -3.01 15.29
C ILE A 465 4.42 -2.64 15.11
N ASP A 466 4.07 -2.05 13.96
CA ASP A 466 2.73 -1.54 13.66
C ASP A 466 1.71 -2.68 13.52
N VAL A 467 2.11 -3.85 13.02
CA VAL A 467 1.21 -4.97 12.67
C VAL A 467 0.90 -5.92 13.82
N ARG A 468 1.49 -5.76 15.00
CA ARG A 468 1.29 -6.70 16.11
C ARG A 468 -0.18 -6.93 16.41
N GLY A 469 -0.50 -8.20 16.68
CA GLY A 469 -1.83 -8.69 17.03
C GLY A 469 -2.35 -8.12 18.36
N SER A 470 -1.42 -7.76 19.26
CA SER A 470 -1.69 -7.20 20.58
C SER A 470 -0.59 -6.22 20.97
N GLU A 471 -0.88 -5.31 21.89
CA GLU A 471 0.17 -4.53 22.57
C GLU A 471 0.83 -5.36 23.69
N ASP A 472 0.05 -6.23 24.33
CA ASP A 472 0.51 -7.14 25.39
C ASP A 472 0.75 -8.54 24.80
N PRO A 473 2.01 -9.03 24.76
CA PRO A 473 2.32 -10.35 24.20
C PRO A 473 1.88 -11.50 25.11
N VAL A 474 1.62 -11.26 26.40
CA VAL A 474 1.28 -12.29 27.40
C VAL A 474 -0.23 -12.48 27.50
N HIS A 475 -0.98 -11.38 27.45
CA HIS A 475 -2.44 -11.35 27.60
C HIS A 475 -3.16 -10.98 26.30
N SER A 476 -2.58 -11.40 25.17
CA SER A 476 -3.19 -11.27 23.86
C SER A 476 -4.55 -12.00 23.79
N ASN A 477 -5.42 -11.54 22.89
CA ASN A 477 -6.73 -12.14 22.65
C ASN A 477 -6.84 -12.57 21.19
N GLU A 478 -6.44 -13.81 20.94
CA GLU A 478 -6.31 -14.41 19.61
C GLU A 478 -7.67 -14.47 18.89
N ALA A 479 -8.78 -14.51 19.65
CA ALA A 479 -10.14 -14.46 19.12
C ALA A 479 -10.47 -13.14 18.41
N ASN A 480 -9.64 -12.11 18.57
CA ASN A 480 -9.75 -10.82 17.88
C ASN A 480 -8.67 -10.59 16.80
N VAL A 481 -7.76 -11.55 16.62
CA VAL A 481 -6.64 -11.46 15.67
C VAL A 481 -6.87 -12.45 14.52
N TYR A 482 -6.72 -11.98 13.27
CA TYR A 482 -6.82 -12.88 12.12
C TYR A 482 -5.64 -13.85 12.12
N GLY A 483 -5.92 -15.15 12.03
CA GLY A 483 -4.94 -16.23 12.20
C GLY A 483 -4.46 -16.45 13.65
N GLY A 484 -4.80 -15.56 14.57
CA GLY A 484 -4.40 -15.61 15.99
C GLY A 484 -2.91 -15.36 16.25
N GLY A 485 -2.08 -15.08 15.24
CA GLY A 485 -0.63 -15.01 15.40
C GLY A 485 -0.11 -13.72 16.04
N PRO A 486 1.22 -13.57 16.12
CA PRO A 486 1.85 -12.37 16.66
C PRO A 486 1.56 -11.11 15.83
N SER A 487 1.19 -11.28 14.56
CA SER A 487 0.82 -10.23 13.61
C SER A 487 -0.69 -10.29 13.29
N ARG A 488 -1.34 -9.13 13.05
CA ARG A 488 -2.77 -9.03 12.71
C ARG A 488 -3.20 -9.71 11.42
N ASP A 489 -2.26 -10.20 10.62
CA ASP A 489 -2.46 -10.69 9.25
C ASP A 489 -2.19 -12.20 9.08
N GLN A 490 -1.70 -12.90 10.11
CA GLN A 490 -1.30 -14.31 9.98
C GLN A 490 -1.23 -15.05 11.33
N GLY A 491 -0.97 -16.36 11.26
CA GLY A 491 -0.63 -17.20 12.42
C GLY A 491 0.88 -17.14 12.74
N ALA A 492 1.37 -18.06 13.57
CA ALA A 492 2.79 -18.10 13.96
C ALA A 492 3.76 -18.53 12.83
N PHE A 493 3.26 -19.13 11.74
CA PHE A 493 4.02 -19.47 10.51
C PHE A 493 4.69 -18.29 9.79
N GLY A 494 4.48 -17.05 10.27
CA GLY A 494 5.14 -15.86 9.76
C GLY A 494 6.67 -15.86 9.92
N LEU A 495 7.18 -16.46 11.00
CA LEU A 495 8.61 -16.52 11.37
C LEU A 495 9.23 -15.12 11.60
N GLU A 496 8.46 -14.18 12.13
CA GLU A 496 8.88 -12.79 12.38
C GLU A 496 10.17 -12.70 13.20
N ALA A 497 10.20 -13.33 14.40
CA ALA A 497 11.36 -13.28 15.29
C ALA A 497 12.65 -13.83 14.65
N LEU A 498 12.53 -14.85 13.80
CA LEU A 498 13.66 -15.43 13.08
C LEU A 498 14.32 -14.40 12.17
N TYR A 499 13.51 -13.72 11.35
CA TYR A 499 14.03 -12.76 10.37
C TYR A 499 14.45 -11.44 11.01
N GLU A 500 13.78 -11.00 12.09
CA GLU A 500 14.22 -9.87 12.91
C GLU A 500 15.62 -10.12 13.49
N LEU A 501 15.87 -11.35 13.96
CA LEU A 501 17.16 -11.75 14.50
C LEU A 501 18.24 -11.84 13.44
N LEU A 502 17.95 -12.43 12.28
CA LEU A 502 18.91 -12.42 11.16
C LEU A 502 19.23 -10.98 10.75
N TYR A 503 18.21 -10.10 10.72
CA TYR A 503 18.38 -8.71 10.35
C TYR A 503 19.27 -7.95 11.33
N TYR A 504 19.01 -8.05 12.64
CA TYR A 504 19.89 -7.51 13.67
C TYR A 504 21.31 -8.08 13.56
N SER A 505 21.44 -9.40 13.35
CA SER A 505 22.72 -10.09 13.23
C SER A 505 23.57 -9.59 12.07
N SER A 506 22.95 -9.11 10.99
CA SER A 506 23.65 -8.61 9.80
C SER A 506 24.26 -7.22 9.95
N ASN A 507 23.67 -6.37 10.80
CA ASN A 507 24.07 -4.97 10.93
C ASN A 507 23.68 -4.36 12.29
N PRO A 508 24.22 -4.88 13.41
CA PRO A 508 23.68 -4.59 14.75
C PRO A 508 23.81 -3.11 15.17
N ALA A 509 24.90 -2.43 14.81
CA ALA A 509 25.10 -1.03 15.18
C ALA A 509 24.15 -0.05 14.45
N LEU A 510 23.53 -0.47 13.33
CA LEU A 510 22.56 0.37 12.62
C LEU A 510 21.34 0.64 13.49
N PHE A 511 20.88 -0.36 14.23
CA PHE A 511 19.62 -0.31 14.97
C PHE A 511 19.71 0.49 16.27
N ASP A 512 20.92 0.77 16.76
CA ASP A 512 21.14 1.63 17.92
C ASP A 512 20.67 3.09 17.67
N ASN A 513 20.39 3.45 16.41
CA ASN A 513 19.84 4.75 16.05
C ASN A 513 18.33 4.90 16.36
N TRP A 514 17.64 3.80 16.68
CA TRP A 514 16.18 3.80 16.87
C TRP A 514 15.80 3.05 18.15
N THR A 515 15.30 3.81 19.13
CA THR A 515 14.97 3.34 20.49
C THR A 515 13.68 3.96 21.01
N THR A 516 12.72 4.37 20.16
CA THR A 516 11.60 5.23 20.60
C THR A 516 10.22 4.70 20.31
N GLU A 517 10.13 3.62 19.54
CA GLU A 517 8.87 3.03 19.06
C GLU A 517 8.35 1.96 20.02
N LEU A 518 9.23 1.29 20.75
CA LEU A 518 8.88 0.18 21.62
C LEU A 518 9.71 0.16 22.93
N GLY A 519 9.23 -0.59 23.92
CA GLY A 519 9.99 -0.96 25.11
C GLY A 519 10.34 0.21 26.04
N ASP A 520 11.55 0.15 26.61
CA ASP A 520 12.03 1.05 27.67
C ASP A 520 12.64 2.36 27.17
N LYS A 521 12.62 2.55 25.85
CA LYS A 521 13.19 3.67 25.11
C LYS A 521 14.71 3.86 25.21
N GLN A 522 15.41 2.86 25.71
CA GLN A 522 16.87 2.81 25.82
C GLN A 522 17.45 1.67 24.99
N THR A 523 16.68 0.60 24.81
CA THR A 523 17.01 -0.55 23.98
C THR A 523 16.64 -0.27 22.52
N ALA A 524 17.38 -0.85 21.58
CA ALA A 524 17.04 -0.76 20.17
C ALA A 524 15.64 -1.35 19.92
N ASP A 525 14.80 -0.63 19.18
CA ASP A 525 13.40 -1.00 18.93
C ASP A 525 13.29 -2.41 18.32
N LEU A 526 14.26 -2.82 17.50
CA LEU A 526 14.33 -4.16 16.92
C LEU A 526 14.62 -5.25 17.98
N ILE A 527 15.43 -4.96 19.01
CA ILE A 527 15.65 -5.89 20.13
C ILE A 527 14.37 -6.04 20.94
N ASP A 528 13.71 -4.94 21.28
CA ASP A 528 12.44 -5.00 22.01
C ASP A 528 11.35 -5.73 21.23
N LEU A 529 11.34 -5.61 19.90
CA LEU A 529 10.42 -6.34 19.04
C LEU A 529 10.69 -7.86 19.06
N MET A 530 11.95 -8.27 18.96
CA MET A 530 12.33 -9.69 19.09
C MET A 530 11.92 -10.26 20.45
N LEU A 531 12.15 -9.51 21.54
CA LEU A 531 11.76 -9.93 22.89
C LEU A 531 10.24 -10.02 23.02
N TRP A 532 9.50 -9.09 22.43
CA TRP A 532 8.04 -9.13 22.39
C TRP A 532 7.53 -10.39 21.68
N HIS A 533 8.08 -10.73 20.51
CA HIS A 533 7.74 -11.97 19.80
C HIS A 533 8.11 -13.23 20.59
N GLY A 534 9.22 -13.20 21.33
CA GLY A 534 9.61 -14.27 22.25
C GLY A 534 8.60 -14.52 23.36
N GLU A 535 8.16 -13.46 24.05
CA GLU A 535 7.15 -13.56 25.11
C GLU A 535 5.82 -14.08 24.54
N PHE A 536 5.40 -13.57 23.38
CA PHE A 536 4.19 -14.02 22.71
C PHE A 536 4.28 -15.53 22.41
N ALA A 537 5.36 -15.96 21.76
CA ALA A 537 5.56 -17.36 21.39
C ALA A 537 5.57 -18.28 22.63
N TYR A 538 6.27 -17.90 23.70
CA TYR A 538 6.32 -18.68 24.94
C TYR A 538 4.96 -18.85 25.59
N HIS A 539 4.17 -17.78 25.68
CA HIS A 539 2.86 -17.82 26.33
C HIS A 539 1.78 -18.51 25.47
N HIS A 540 2.00 -18.69 24.17
CA HIS A 540 1.04 -19.27 23.23
C HIS A 540 1.46 -20.63 22.67
N VAL A 541 2.55 -21.24 23.17
CA VAL A 541 3.08 -22.53 22.71
C VAL A 541 2.12 -23.72 22.88
N ASP A 542 1.13 -23.57 23.77
CA ASP A 542 0.07 -24.55 24.05
C ASP A 542 -1.33 -24.03 23.74
N PHE A 543 -1.43 -22.88 23.07
CA PHE A 543 -2.72 -22.28 22.77
C PHE A 543 -3.49 -23.14 21.75
N ASN A 544 -4.69 -23.54 22.14
CA ASN A 544 -5.64 -24.25 21.27
C ASN A 544 -7.05 -23.64 21.37
N GLY A 545 -7.11 -22.32 21.61
CA GLY A 545 -8.35 -21.57 21.76
C GLY A 545 -8.90 -20.99 20.44
N PRO A 546 -10.01 -20.24 20.51
CA PRO A 546 -10.61 -19.62 19.34
C PRO A 546 -9.75 -18.48 18.76
N ILE A 547 -9.86 -18.30 17.44
CA ILE A 547 -9.24 -17.18 16.68
C ILE A 547 -10.31 -16.41 15.89
N LYS A 548 -10.06 -15.14 15.52
CA LYS A 548 -11.08 -14.29 14.85
C LYS A 548 -11.56 -14.85 13.52
N ASN A 549 -10.61 -15.23 12.66
CA ASN A 549 -10.86 -15.81 11.34
C ASN A 549 -9.57 -16.37 10.76
N ARG A 550 -9.64 -17.31 9.82
CA ARG A 550 -8.48 -17.79 9.06
C ARG A 550 -8.92 -18.34 7.72
N HIS A 551 -8.11 -18.08 6.69
CA HIS A 551 -8.20 -18.85 5.46
C HIS A 551 -7.39 -20.15 5.58
N GLY A 552 -7.82 -21.21 4.90
CA GLY A 552 -7.15 -22.52 4.95
C GLY A 552 -7.33 -23.28 6.27
N THR A 553 -6.74 -24.48 6.34
CA THR A 553 -6.75 -25.35 7.52
C THR A 553 -5.30 -25.68 7.92
N LEU A 554 -5.09 -25.92 9.22
CA LEU A 554 -3.83 -26.43 9.77
C LEU A 554 -4.03 -27.86 10.30
N GLY A 555 -2.96 -28.63 10.51
CA GLY A 555 -3.01 -29.98 11.09
C GLY A 555 -2.98 -31.09 10.04
N TYR A 556 -2.58 -32.29 10.42
CA TYR A 556 -2.15 -33.30 9.45
C TYR A 556 -3.28 -33.84 8.56
N GLU A 557 -2.91 -34.36 7.39
CA GLU A 557 -3.88 -35.00 6.51
C GLU A 557 -4.49 -36.21 7.22
N GLY A 558 -5.83 -36.22 7.34
CA GLY A 558 -6.56 -37.27 8.07
C GLY A 558 -6.71 -37.04 9.58
N GLU A 559 -6.16 -35.94 10.11
CA GLU A 559 -6.30 -35.57 11.53
C GLU A 559 -7.25 -34.37 11.73
N GLU A 560 -7.63 -34.14 12.99
CA GLU A 560 -8.39 -32.95 13.36
C GLU A 560 -7.57 -31.68 13.06
N ARG A 561 -8.22 -30.70 12.44
CA ARG A 561 -7.53 -29.49 12.01
C ARG A 561 -7.25 -28.59 13.22
N MET A 562 -6.03 -28.07 13.30
CA MET A 562 -5.67 -27.13 14.35
C MET A 562 -6.35 -25.78 14.10
N ILE A 563 -6.86 -25.19 15.18
CA ILE A 563 -7.48 -23.85 15.14
C ILE A 563 -6.37 -22.79 15.11
N TYR A 564 -5.30 -23.02 15.87
CA TYR A 564 -4.15 -22.13 16.00
C TYR A 564 -2.83 -22.83 15.66
N ASP A 565 -1.84 -22.04 15.26
CA ASP A 565 -0.53 -22.51 14.81
C ASP A 565 0.49 -22.60 15.95
N TYR A 566 0.19 -23.38 16.99
CA TYR A 566 1.03 -23.39 18.18
C TYR A 566 2.42 -24.03 17.95
N TRP A 567 2.59 -24.89 16.94
CA TRP A 567 3.88 -25.52 16.66
C TRP A 567 4.95 -24.53 16.19
N ASN A 568 4.56 -23.57 15.34
CA ASN A 568 5.49 -22.58 14.79
C ASN A 568 5.93 -21.53 15.82
N THR A 569 5.33 -21.51 17.03
CA THR A 569 5.87 -20.69 18.13
C THR A 569 7.28 -21.13 18.54
N LEU A 570 7.62 -22.42 18.39
CA LEU A 570 8.97 -22.92 18.64
C LEU A 570 10.00 -22.33 17.65
N ASP A 571 9.58 -22.03 16.43
CA ASP A 571 10.42 -21.41 15.40
C ASP A 571 10.69 -19.92 15.67
N HIS A 572 9.89 -19.29 16.54
CA HIS A 572 10.17 -17.96 17.09
C HIS A 572 11.08 -18.04 18.33
N LEU A 573 10.92 -19.05 19.18
CA LEU A 573 11.73 -19.20 20.39
C LEU A 573 13.17 -19.65 20.11
N ALA A 574 13.36 -20.57 19.16
CA ALA A 574 14.68 -21.10 18.81
C ALA A 574 15.73 -20.03 18.48
N PRO A 575 15.46 -19.04 17.60
CA PRO A 575 16.44 -17.99 17.30
C PRO A 575 16.78 -17.14 18.54
N LEU A 576 15.81 -16.79 19.40
CA LEU A 576 16.09 -16.08 20.65
C LEU A 576 17.00 -16.88 21.60
N CYS A 577 16.78 -18.20 21.70
CA CYS A 577 17.64 -19.08 22.50
C CYS A 577 19.08 -19.09 21.97
N ALA A 578 19.25 -19.12 20.65
CA ALA A 578 20.58 -19.03 20.02
C ALA A 578 21.25 -17.67 20.31
N ALA A 579 20.52 -16.56 20.11
CA ALA A 579 21.08 -15.23 20.29
C ALA A 579 21.29 -14.83 21.74
N TYR A 580 20.73 -15.54 22.72
CA TYR A 580 21.08 -15.36 24.14
C TYR A 580 22.60 -15.41 24.34
N HIS A 581 23.27 -16.35 23.69
CA HIS A 581 24.72 -16.52 23.78
C HIS A 581 25.52 -15.59 22.86
N SER A 582 24.85 -14.84 21.97
CA SER A 582 25.49 -13.87 21.07
C SER A 582 25.33 -12.43 21.60
N PHE A 583 24.11 -11.92 21.65
CA PHE A 583 23.85 -10.51 21.95
C PHE A 583 22.61 -10.25 22.83
N LEU A 584 21.74 -11.23 23.07
CA LEU A 584 20.52 -11.05 23.86
C LEU A 584 20.72 -11.18 25.37
N LYS A 585 21.84 -11.73 25.86
CA LYS A 585 22.10 -11.89 27.31
C LYS A 585 21.87 -10.63 28.17
N PRO A 586 22.20 -9.40 27.70
CA PRO A 586 21.92 -8.19 28.48
C PRO A 586 20.44 -7.83 28.57
N TYR A 587 19.60 -8.34 27.66
CA TYR A 587 18.20 -7.93 27.49
C TYR A 587 17.19 -9.04 27.82
N LEU A 588 17.59 -10.30 27.68
CA LEU A 588 16.81 -11.47 28.04
C LEU A 588 17.34 -12.04 29.36
N SER A 589 16.48 -12.13 30.39
CA SER A 589 16.92 -12.68 31.67
C SER A 589 17.27 -14.17 31.53
N LYS A 590 18.23 -14.63 32.34
CA LYS A 590 18.63 -16.04 32.36
C LYS A 590 17.42 -16.97 32.59
N GLU A 591 16.53 -16.60 33.51
CA GLU A 591 15.31 -17.35 33.82
C GLU A 591 14.38 -17.49 32.60
N LYS A 592 14.12 -16.40 31.88
CA LYS A 592 13.29 -16.43 30.67
C LYS A 592 13.93 -17.27 29.57
N TYR A 593 15.22 -17.09 29.35
CA TYR A 593 15.99 -17.93 28.43
C TYR A 593 15.88 -19.42 28.76
N GLU A 594 16.10 -19.81 30.02
CA GLU A 594 16.00 -21.20 30.47
C GLU A 594 14.58 -21.76 30.26
N ASN A 595 13.55 -20.94 30.49
CA ASN A 595 12.16 -21.33 30.21
C ASN A 595 11.89 -21.53 28.71
N TYR A 596 12.41 -20.65 27.84
CA TYR A 596 12.26 -20.77 26.38
C TYR A 596 12.96 -22.03 25.87
N ARG A 597 14.23 -22.21 26.28
CA ARG A 597 15.04 -23.39 25.95
C ARG A 597 14.32 -24.67 26.39
N LYS A 598 13.83 -24.72 27.63
CA LYS A 598 13.12 -25.88 28.17
C LYS A 598 11.91 -26.26 27.32
N VAL A 599 11.07 -25.29 26.97
CA VAL A 599 9.89 -25.52 26.13
C VAL A 599 10.28 -26.03 24.73
N CYS A 600 11.31 -25.44 24.12
CA CYS A 600 11.85 -25.96 22.86
C CYS A 600 12.26 -27.42 23.00
N LEU A 601 13.07 -27.77 24.01
CA LEU A 601 13.54 -29.15 24.22
C LEU A 601 12.40 -30.14 24.47
N GLU A 602 11.39 -29.77 25.25
CA GLU A 602 10.26 -30.65 25.62
C GLU A 602 9.30 -30.89 24.45
N LYS A 603 9.09 -29.89 23.58
CA LYS A 603 8.06 -29.95 22.52
C LYS A 603 8.61 -30.15 21.11
N TRP A 604 9.92 -30.04 20.88
CA TRP A 604 10.51 -30.09 19.53
C TRP A 604 10.07 -31.31 18.71
N GLU A 605 10.21 -32.50 19.30
CA GLU A 605 9.83 -33.77 18.65
C GLU A 605 8.30 -33.96 18.66
N ALA A 606 7.62 -33.54 19.74
CA ALA A 606 6.17 -33.64 19.84
C ALA A 606 5.44 -32.81 18.76
N TYR A 607 6.03 -31.69 18.35
CA TYR A 607 5.49 -30.79 17.33
C TYR A 607 6.14 -31.01 15.95
N ASP A 608 6.91 -32.10 15.79
CA ASP A 608 7.60 -32.44 14.54
C ASP A 608 8.53 -31.34 13.99
N ARG A 609 9.02 -30.42 14.84
CA ARG A 609 9.89 -29.30 14.40
C ARG A 609 11.30 -29.74 13.98
N HIS A 610 11.68 -30.95 14.36
CA HIS A 610 12.94 -31.56 13.95
C HIS A 610 13.02 -31.93 12.46
N LYS A 611 11.90 -32.09 11.74
CA LYS A 611 11.90 -32.62 10.38
C LYS A 611 11.16 -31.71 9.39
N VAL A 612 11.35 -31.98 8.09
CA VAL A 612 10.57 -31.31 7.04
C VAL A 612 9.15 -31.87 7.04
N VAL A 613 8.17 -30.98 7.09
CA VAL A 613 6.75 -31.31 7.22
C VAL A 613 6.00 -30.87 5.95
N ARG A 614 5.41 -31.82 5.21
CA ARG A 614 4.73 -31.58 3.92
C ARG A 614 3.29 -32.11 3.92
N TYR A 615 2.37 -31.40 4.56
CA TYR A 615 0.94 -31.73 4.48
C TYR A 615 0.22 -30.73 3.58
N TRP A 616 -0.82 -31.18 2.89
CA TRP A 616 -1.59 -30.34 1.98
C TRP A 616 -2.93 -29.91 2.60
N THR A 617 -3.29 -28.66 2.38
CA THR A 617 -4.64 -28.11 2.57
C THR A 617 -5.13 -27.54 1.25
N TYR A 618 -6.44 -27.35 1.10
CA TYR A 618 -6.98 -26.54 0.00
C TYR A 618 -7.24 -25.12 0.50
N SER A 619 -6.86 -24.13 -0.30
CA SER A 619 -7.17 -22.73 -0.04
C SER A 619 -8.67 -22.51 -0.18
N THR A 620 -9.19 -21.72 0.76
CA THR A 620 -10.57 -21.22 0.76
C THR A 620 -10.65 -19.75 0.38
N LYS A 621 -9.53 -19.10 0.03
CA LYS A 621 -9.53 -17.67 -0.35
C LYS A 621 -10.14 -17.52 -1.74
N TRP A 622 -10.80 -16.40 -1.97
CA TRP A 622 -11.47 -16.12 -3.24
C TRP A 622 -10.51 -16.01 -4.44
N VAL A 623 -9.23 -15.64 -4.22
CA VAL A 623 -8.21 -15.49 -5.28
C VAL A 623 -7.62 -16.82 -5.77
N ASP A 624 -7.70 -17.87 -4.96
CA ASP A 624 -7.08 -19.18 -5.21
C ASP A 624 -7.96 -20.31 -4.62
N TYR A 625 -9.28 -20.16 -4.67
CA TYR A 625 -10.21 -21.14 -4.10
C TYR A 625 -10.02 -22.52 -4.74
N GLY A 626 -9.85 -23.55 -3.92
CA GLY A 626 -9.61 -24.92 -4.37
C GLY A 626 -8.17 -25.21 -4.81
N PHE A 627 -7.24 -24.27 -4.65
CA PHE A 627 -5.81 -24.53 -4.86
C PHE A 627 -5.21 -25.26 -3.67
N GLN A 628 -4.33 -26.24 -3.91
CA GLN A 628 -3.59 -26.88 -2.83
C GLN A 628 -2.48 -25.94 -2.31
N GLU A 629 -2.47 -25.70 -1.00
CA GLU A 629 -1.44 -24.98 -0.25
C GLU A 629 -0.77 -25.96 0.75
N PHE A 630 0.46 -25.69 1.18
CA PHE A 630 1.00 -26.41 2.34
C PHE A 630 0.21 -26.01 3.58
N ASN A 631 -0.13 -27.01 4.37
CA ASN A 631 -1.01 -26.99 5.53
C ASN A 631 -0.58 -26.03 6.64
N GLU A 632 0.68 -25.61 6.72
CA GLU A 632 1.13 -24.60 7.68
C GLU A 632 1.08 -23.17 7.10
N MET A 633 0.30 -22.95 6.03
CA MET A 633 0.37 -21.73 5.21
C MET A 633 1.80 -21.35 4.85
N GLY A 634 2.52 -22.30 4.24
CA GLY A 634 3.85 -22.06 3.67
C GLY A 634 5.03 -22.65 4.43
N ASN A 635 4.87 -23.75 5.16
CA ASN A 635 6.04 -24.58 5.47
C ASN A 635 6.58 -25.13 4.14
N VAL A 636 7.79 -24.69 3.78
CA VAL A 636 8.50 -25.14 2.60
C VAL A 636 9.88 -25.61 3.04
N PHE A 637 10.50 -26.42 2.19
CA PHE A 637 11.94 -26.67 2.18
C PHE A 637 12.73 -25.52 2.83
N GLY A 638 13.44 -25.81 3.92
CA GLY A 638 14.32 -24.86 4.58
C GLY A 638 13.88 -24.36 5.96
N GLN A 639 12.58 -24.32 6.30
CA GLN A 639 12.16 -23.83 7.63
C GLN A 639 12.81 -24.64 8.76
N SER A 640 12.65 -25.96 8.74
CA SER A 640 13.27 -26.83 9.76
C SER A 640 14.80 -26.85 9.71
N VAL A 641 15.43 -26.43 8.60
CA VAL A 641 16.90 -26.22 8.58
C VAL A 641 17.25 -25.04 9.48
N PHE A 642 16.57 -23.89 9.33
CA PHE A 642 16.78 -22.77 10.24
C PHE A 642 16.49 -23.16 11.69
N SER A 643 15.31 -23.72 11.96
CA SER A 643 14.86 -24.08 13.31
C SER A 643 15.88 -24.94 14.04
N ASN A 644 16.34 -26.01 13.38
CA ASN A 644 17.31 -26.93 13.96
C ASN A 644 18.71 -26.30 14.09
N LEU A 645 19.13 -25.44 13.16
CA LEU A 645 20.42 -24.74 13.27
C LEU A 645 20.44 -23.73 14.43
N PHE A 646 19.34 -23.03 14.69
CA PHE A 646 19.26 -22.15 15.85
C PHE A 646 19.34 -22.94 17.16
N MET A 647 18.62 -24.07 17.26
CA MET A 647 18.76 -24.93 18.43
C MET A 647 20.16 -25.55 18.54
N TYR A 648 20.81 -25.91 17.44
CA TYR A 648 22.23 -26.31 17.44
C TYR A 648 23.14 -25.21 18.02
N LEU A 649 22.99 -23.97 17.57
CA LEU A 649 23.76 -22.82 18.06
C LEU A 649 23.49 -22.52 19.54
N CYS A 650 22.25 -22.68 19.99
CA CYS A 650 21.89 -22.59 21.40
C CYS A 650 22.61 -23.67 22.21
N GLU A 651 22.41 -24.93 21.87
CA GLU A 651 22.92 -26.08 22.63
C GLU A 651 24.44 -26.20 22.60
N LEU A 652 25.12 -25.64 21.60
CA LEU A 652 26.59 -25.56 21.54
C LEU A 652 27.19 -24.80 22.72
N ASN A 653 26.45 -23.85 23.29
CA ASN A 653 26.92 -22.97 24.36
C ASN A 653 26.43 -23.42 25.75
N GLU A 654 25.65 -24.51 25.81
CA GLU A 654 25.06 -25.01 27.04
C GLU A 654 25.95 -26.09 27.68
N PRO A 655 26.28 -26.00 28.99
CA PRO A 655 27.11 -27.01 29.65
C PRO A 655 26.53 -28.43 29.62
N ASP A 656 25.20 -28.54 29.56
CA ASP A 656 24.43 -29.79 29.45
C ASP A 656 23.72 -29.94 28.10
N GLY A 657 24.17 -29.17 27.10
CA GLY A 657 23.54 -29.12 25.79
C GLY A 657 23.69 -30.39 24.97
N ASN A 658 22.78 -30.59 24.02
CA ASN A 658 22.86 -31.67 23.02
C ASN A 658 22.95 -31.13 21.58
N PRO A 659 24.04 -30.43 21.21
CA PRO A 659 24.16 -29.81 19.89
C PRO A 659 24.14 -30.85 18.76
N ASP A 660 24.76 -32.01 18.93
CA ASP A 660 24.83 -33.05 17.90
C ASP A 660 23.43 -33.57 17.49
N LYS A 661 22.47 -33.62 18.42
CA LYS A 661 21.06 -33.97 18.12
C LYS A 661 20.46 -32.98 17.12
N PHE A 662 20.55 -31.69 17.40
CA PHE A 662 19.98 -30.65 16.54
C PHE A 662 20.73 -30.49 15.23
N LEU A 663 22.06 -30.65 15.24
CA LEU A 663 22.86 -30.69 14.03
C LEU A 663 22.42 -31.83 13.11
N LYS A 664 22.20 -33.03 13.66
CA LYS A 664 21.70 -34.17 12.89
C LYS A 664 20.34 -33.87 12.25
N TYR A 665 19.41 -33.27 12.98
CA TYR A 665 18.12 -32.87 12.42
C TYR A 665 18.26 -31.81 11.32
N ALA A 666 19.15 -30.82 11.49
CA ALA A 666 19.45 -29.85 10.44
C ALA A 666 20.01 -30.53 9.18
N GLN A 667 20.90 -31.51 9.34
CA GLN A 667 21.45 -32.32 8.25
C GLN A 667 20.37 -33.14 7.54
N GLU A 668 19.48 -33.80 8.29
CA GLU A 668 18.36 -34.58 7.72
C GLU A 668 17.41 -33.67 6.93
N SER A 669 17.07 -32.49 7.46
CA SER A 669 16.25 -31.51 6.75
C SER A 669 16.93 -30.95 5.50
N ALA A 670 18.24 -30.67 5.55
CA ALA A 670 18.99 -30.22 4.37
C ALA A 670 19.14 -31.33 3.31
N GLN A 671 19.35 -32.58 3.73
CA GLN A 671 19.38 -33.73 2.84
C GLN A 671 18.04 -33.92 2.13
N ASP A 672 16.93 -33.76 2.85
CA ASP A 672 15.60 -33.81 2.26
C ASP A 672 15.37 -32.71 1.20
N ILE A 673 15.94 -31.51 1.36
CA ILE A 673 15.94 -30.46 0.33
C ILE A 673 16.74 -30.92 -0.91
N ILE A 674 17.93 -31.48 -0.71
CA ILE A 674 18.79 -31.95 -1.80
C ILE A 674 18.03 -32.98 -2.64
N ASP A 675 17.39 -33.94 -1.98
CA ASP A 675 16.75 -35.08 -2.62
C ASP A 675 15.41 -34.70 -3.28
N ASN A 676 14.61 -33.83 -2.65
CA ASN A 676 13.20 -33.66 -3.03
C ASN A 676 12.85 -32.27 -3.60
N TRP A 677 13.73 -31.26 -3.53
CA TRP A 677 13.43 -29.93 -4.06
C TRP A 677 13.53 -29.90 -5.60
N ASP A 678 12.41 -30.17 -6.26
CA ASP A 678 12.22 -30.13 -7.72
C ASP A 678 11.86 -28.72 -8.23
N PHE A 679 12.73 -28.13 -9.07
CA PHE A 679 12.52 -26.80 -9.65
C PHE A 679 11.46 -26.75 -10.76
N ASN A 680 11.05 -27.88 -11.32
CA ASN A 680 9.97 -27.94 -12.30
C ASN A 680 8.59 -28.08 -11.63
N ASN A 681 8.56 -28.36 -10.32
CA ASN A 681 7.34 -28.37 -9.55
C ASN A 681 7.03 -26.93 -9.11
N PRO A 682 5.99 -26.28 -9.66
CA PRO A 682 5.68 -24.91 -9.27
C PRO A 682 5.36 -24.78 -7.78
N ARG A 683 4.87 -25.86 -7.13
CA ARG A 683 4.64 -25.94 -5.66
C ARG A 683 5.90 -25.80 -4.83
N HIS A 684 7.06 -26.11 -5.39
CA HIS A 684 8.33 -25.98 -4.70
C HIS A 684 8.99 -24.61 -4.92
N MET A 685 8.54 -23.90 -5.95
CA MET A 685 9.10 -22.63 -6.39
C MET A 685 8.10 -21.53 -6.04
N TRP A 686 7.40 -20.99 -7.04
CA TRP A 686 6.64 -19.74 -6.91
C TRP A 686 5.22 -19.89 -6.35
N TRP A 687 4.62 -21.08 -6.45
CA TRP A 687 3.21 -21.31 -6.09
C TRP A 687 2.96 -21.12 -4.59
N ILE A 688 4.02 -21.13 -3.77
CA ILE A 688 3.93 -21.01 -2.32
C ILE A 688 4.62 -19.74 -1.85
N ARG A 689 3.89 -18.95 -1.05
CA ARG A 689 4.31 -17.62 -0.58
C ARG A 689 5.64 -17.60 0.21
N ASN A 690 6.17 -18.77 0.60
CA ASN A 690 7.38 -18.98 1.38
C ASN A 690 8.47 -19.80 0.65
N GLY A 691 8.16 -20.49 -0.45
CA GLY A 691 8.96 -21.65 -0.86
C GLY A 691 10.28 -21.36 -1.54
N GLU A 692 10.21 -20.61 -2.62
CA GLU A 692 11.36 -20.30 -3.44
C GLU A 692 12.40 -19.42 -2.72
N HIS A 693 11.98 -18.58 -1.79
CA HIS A 693 12.91 -17.65 -1.14
C HIS A 693 13.50 -18.18 0.17
N ILE A 694 12.76 -18.94 1.00
CA ILE A 694 13.30 -19.48 2.25
C ILE A 694 14.34 -20.57 1.98
N THR A 695 14.08 -21.47 1.02
CA THR A 695 14.95 -22.65 0.77
C THR A 695 16.42 -22.28 0.52
N PRO A 696 16.75 -21.36 -0.41
CA PRO A 696 18.14 -20.95 -0.63
C PRO A 696 18.75 -20.25 0.60
N GLN A 697 17.95 -19.43 1.30
CA GLN A 697 18.41 -18.70 2.48
C GLN A 697 18.78 -19.65 3.62
N ALA A 698 18.01 -20.73 3.81
CA ALA A 698 18.25 -21.74 4.83
C ALA A 698 19.49 -22.59 4.55
N LEU A 699 19.65 -23.07 3.30
CA LEU A 699 20.87 -23.78 2.89
C LEU A 699 22.10 -22.87 3.01
N ALA A 700 21.95 -21.60 2.65
CA ALA A 700 23.02 -20.64 2.78
C ALA A 700 23.40 -20.40 4.25
N PHE A 701 22.41 -20.24 5.13
CA PHE A 701 22.65 -20.08 6.56
C PHE A 701 23.39 -21.28 7.15
N PHE A 702 23.03 -22.52 6.78
CA PHE A 702 23.79 -23.71 7.15
C PHE A 702 25.26 -23.59 6.75
N LEU A 703 25.52 -23.30 5.46
CA LEU A 703 26.87 -23.15 4.93
C LEU A 703 27.66 -22.00 5.58
N MET A 704 26.98 -21.00 6.16
CA MET A 704 27.65 -19.90 6.87
C MET A 704 27.95 -20.24 8.33
N VAL A 705 27.07 -20.96 9.05
CA VAL A 705 27.25 -21.23 10.49
C VAL A 705 27.95 -22.55 10.80
N ALA A 706 27.85 -23.53 9.90
CA ALA A 706 28.46 -24.85 10.07
C ALA A 706 28.87 -25.45 8.70
N PRO A 707 29.75 -24.77 7.93
CA PRO A 707 30.12 -25.17 6.56
C PRO A 707 30.57 -26.63 6.44
N ASP A 708 31.47 -27.06 7.34
CA ASP A 708 32.07 -28.39 7.33
C ASP A 708 31.11 -29.50 7.82
N LYS A 709 29.91 -29.13 8.26
CA LYS A 709 28.87 -30.05 8.76
C LYS A 709 27.67 -30.13 7.83
N ALA A 710 27.58 -29.29 6.80
CA ALA A 710 26.49 -29.35 5.84
C ALA A 710 26.54 -30.67 5.05
N PRO A 711 25.39 -31.29 4.72
CA PRO A 711 25.37 -32.49 3.88
C PRO A 711 26.08 -32.30 2.54
N GLU A 712 26.72 -33.36 2.05
CA GLU A 712 27.31 -33.37 0.71
C GLU A 712 26.22 -33.08 -0.33
N GLY A 713 26.48 -32.16 -1.27
CA GLY A 713 25.48 -31.74 -2.25
C GLY A 713 24.78 -30.42 -1.91
N THR A 714 24.91 -29.89 -0.68
CA THR A 714 24.25 -28.62 -0.27
C THR A 714 24.63 -27.45 -1.19
N LEU A 715 25.92 -27.22 -1.39
CA LEU A 715 26.43 -26.15 -2.27
C LEU A 715 26.06 -26.41 -3.75
N GLN A 716 26.06 -27.67 -4.17
CA GLN A 716 25.68 -28.08 -5.54
C GLN A 716 24.19 -27.82 -5.80
N LYS A 717 23.32 -28.07 -4.83
CA LYS A 717 21.87 -27.78 -4.93
C LYS A 717 21.61 -26.28 -5.03
N LEU A 718 22.32 -25.48 -4.23
CA LEU A 718 22.25 -24.00 -4.31
C LEU A 718 22.72 -23.49 -5.69
N ARG A 719 23.79 -24.07 -6.24
CA ARG A 719 24.26 -23.77 -7.60
C ARG A 719 23.24 -24.18 -8.67
N ALA A 720 22.59 -25.33 -8.51
CA ALA A 720 21.55 -25.79 -9.43
C ALA A 720 20.34 -24.84 -9.42
N TRP A 721 19.92 -24.38 -8.24
CA TRP A 721 18.88 -23.36 -8.09
C TRP A 721 19.28 -22.03 -8.77
N ALA A 722 20.51 -21.56 -8.52
CA ALA A 722 21.01 -20.33 -9.13
C ALA A 722 20.98 -20.38 -10.67
N ASN A 723 21.33 -21.53 -11.26
CA ASN A 723 21.23 -21.74 -12.71
C ASN A 723 19.79 -21.72 -13.20
N HIS A 724 18.85 -22.32 -12.46
CA HIS A 724 17.42 -22.29 -12.79
C HIS A 724 16.87 -20.85 -12.76
N ILE A 725 17.13 -20.11 -11.69
CA ILE A 725 16.63 -18.73 -11.54
C ILE A 725 17.17 -17.81 -12.64
N ARG A 726 18.45 -17.94 -13.01
CA ARG A 726 19.03 -17.19 -14.14
C ARG A 726 18.27 -17.37 -15.44
N GLN A 727 17.81 -18.58 -15.71
CA GLN A 727 16.99 -18.84 -16.91
C GLN A 727 15.65 -18.13 -16.79
N ARG A 728 15.01 -18.19 -15.62
CA ARG A 728 13.71 -17.54 -15.34
C ARG A 728 13.78 -16.02 -15.30
N THR A 729 14.92 -15.43 -14.99
CA THR A 729 15.09 -13.97 -14.93
C THR A 729 15.66 -13.38 -16.22
N ASN A 730 15.89 -14.17 -17.27
CA ASN A 730 16.48 -13.72 -18.52
C ASN A 730 15.47 -12.93 -19.38
N ASN A 731 15.06 -11.76 -18.89
CA ASN A 731 14.17 -10.80 -19.54
C ASN A 731 14.58 -9.37 -19.15
N CYS A 732 14.06 -8.36 -19.85
CA CYS A 732 14.42 -6.96 -19.59
C CYS A 732 14.02 -6.45 -18.19
N TRP A 733 13.04 -7.10 -17.56
CA TRP A 733 12.61 -6.77 -16.21
C TRP A 733 13.52 -7.39 -15.15
N GLN A 734 14.37 -8.36 -15.51
CA GLN A 734 15.09 -9.25 -14.59
C GLN A 734 14.14 -9.95 -13.60
N TYR A 735 12.87 -10.06 -13.95
CA TYR A 735 11.83 -10.63 -13.13
C TYR A 735 11.82 -12.14 -13.31
N ARG A 736 11.71 -12.92 -12.23
CA ARG A 736 11.66 -14.37 -12.33
C ARG A 736 10.30 -14.80 -12.88
N THR A 737 10.27 -15.38 -14.08
CA THR A 737 9.04 -15.88 -14.69
C THR A 737 8.54 -17.19 -14.06
N HIS A 738 7.23 -17.42 -14.11
CA HIS A 738 6.60 -18.66 -13.65
C HIS A 738 6.88 -19.84 -14.57
N SER A 739 6.83 -19.57 -15.87
CA SER A 739 7.08 -20.53 -16.93
C SER A 739 7.61 -19.81 -18.17
N GLU A 740 7.76 -20.54 -19.28
CA GLU A 740 8.10 -19.93 -20.57
C GLU A 740 6.97 -19.03 -21.12
N THR A 741 5.72 -19.26 -20.67
CA THR A 741 4.52 -18.59 -21.21
C THR A 741 3.82 -17.67 -20.23
N GLU A 742 4.21 -17.69 -18.96
CA GLU A 742 3.61 -16.94 -17.85
C GLU A 742 4.72 -16.23 -17.08
N PHE A 743 4.66 -14.89 -17.04
CA PHE A 743 5.61 -14.08 -16.26
C PHE A 743 5.25 -14.13 -14.78
N ALA A 744 3.99 -13.84 -14.47
CA ALA A 744 3.45 -13.82 -13.11
C ALA A 744 2.07 -14.49 -13.10
N HIS A 745 1.45 -14.69 -11.94
CA HIS A 745 0.11 -15.28 -11.94
C HIS A 745 -0.93 -14.34 -12.57
N PRO A 746 -1.91 -14.84 -13.33
CA PRO A 746 -2.95 -14.00 -13.93
C PRO A 746 -3.92 -13.39 -12.91
N GLN A 747 -4.00 -13.93 -11.69
CA GLN A 747 -5.01 -13.56 -10.69
C GLN A 747 -4.46 -13.21 -9.30
N THR A 748 -3.29 -13.73 -8.90
CA THR A 748 -2.76 -13.58 -7.53
C THR A 748 -1.45 -12.78 -7.55
N LYS A 749 -1.17 -12.06 -6.47
CA LYS A 749 0.06 -11.28 -6.30
C LYS A 749 1.18 -12.14 -5.72
N GLU A 750 2.41 -11.83 -6.09
CA GLU A 750 3.61 -12.52 -5.63
C GLU A 750 4.33 -11.75 -4.53
N LEU A 751 3.56 -11.14 -3.63
CA LEU A 751 4.14 -10.28 -2.60
C LEU A 751 5.09 -11.02 -1.67
N GLY A 752 5.02 -12.35 -1.53
CA GLY A 752 6.00 -13.12 -0.78
C GLY A 752 7.34 -13.26 -1.53
N GLY A 753 7.29 -13.73 -2.78
CA GLY A 753 8.50 -14.04 -3.56
C GLY A 753 9.21 -12.82 -4.14
N ALA A 754 8.46 -11.87 -4.71
CA ALA A 754 9.05 -10.72 -5.41
C ALA A 754 9.98 -9.86 -4.52
N PRO A 755 9.61 -9.44 -3.30
CA PRO A 755 10.51 -8.70 -2.42
C PRO A 755 11.55 -9.58 -1.71
N ALA A 756 11.40 -10.91 -1.72
CA ALA A 756 12.28 -11.84 -0.97
C ALA A 756 13.38 -12.50 -1.81
N LEU A 757 13.19 -12.62 -3.12
CA LEU A 757 14.13 -13.29 -4.02
C LEU A 757 15.52 -12.64 -4.00
N GLY A 758 15.58 -11.32 -3.77
CA GLY A 758 16.83 -10.59 -3.59
C GLY A 758 17.71 -11.19 -2.50
N GLY A 759 17.15 -11.50 -1.32
CA GLY A 759 17.88 -12.09 -0.22
C GLY A 759 18.49 -13.45 -0.56
N SER A 760 17.73 -14.29 -1.26
CA SER A 760 18.20 -15.60 -1.73
C SER A 760 19.35 -15.47 -2.74
N LEU A 761 19.27 -14.48 -3.63
CA LEU A 761 20.30 -14.20 -4.64
C LEU A 761 21.58 -13.65 -4.01
N PHE A 762 21.48 -12.76 -3.02
CA PHE A 762 22.65 -12.26 -2.30
C PHE A 762 23.34 -13.36 -1.51
N ALA A 763 22.57 -14.20 -0.80
CA ALA A 763 23.11 -15.34 -0.06
C ALA A 763 23.84 -16.34 -0.98
N ALA A 764 23.22 -16.71 -2.10
CA ALA A 764 23.84 -17.60 -3.07
C ALA A 764 25.04 -16.97 -3.77
N SER A 765 24.99 -15.67 -4.09
CA SER A 765 26.11 -14.94 -4.68
C SER A 765 27.35 -15.01 -3.78
N TYR A 766 27.18 -14.76 -2.49
CA TYR A 766 28.27 -14.80 -1.51
C TYR A 766 28.92 -16.19 -1.44
N LEU A 767 28.12 -17.24 -1.28
CA LEU A 767 28.63 -18.62 -1.12
C LEU A 767 29.17 -19.23 -2.42
N LEU A 768 28.65 -18.82 -3.58
CA LEU A 768 29.11 -19.29 -4.88
C LEU A 768 30.20 -18.40 -5.49
N ASN A 769 30.53 -17.27 -4.84
CA ASN A 769 31.41 -16.23 -5.34
C ASN A 769 31.01 -15.78 -6.75
N ASP A 770 29.75 -15.36 -6.91
CA ASP A 770 29.15 -15.11 -8.22
C ASP A 770 28.50 -13.72 -8.31
N ASP A 771 29.26 -12.76 -8.84
CA ASP A 771 28.84 -11.36 -8.99
C ASP A 771 27.60 -11.20 -9.87
N ALA A 772 27.37 -12.09 -10.84
CA ALA A 772 26.19 -11.99 -11.69
C ALA A 772 24.91 -12.27 -10.90
N LEU A 773 24.96 -13.11 -9.86
CA LEU A 773 23.84 -13.26 -8.92
C LEU A 773 23.67 -12.02 -8.04
N ARG A 774 24.75 -11.37 -7.59
CA ARG A 774 24.66 -10.10 -6.85
C ARG A 774 23.96 -9.02 -7.66
N ARG A 775 24.33 -8.87 -8.94
CA ARG A 775 23.66 -7.93 -9.86
C ARG A 775 22.18 -8.25 -10.04
N LEU A 776 21.82 -9.54 -10.09
CA LEU A 776 20.43 -9.96 -10.17
C LEU A 776 19.66 -9.68 -8.87
N GLY A 777 20.31 -9.80 -7.71
CA GLY A 777 19.75 -9.41 -6.41
C GLY A 777 19.36 -7.94 -6.37
N TRP A 778 20.25 -7.05 -6.80
CA TRP A 778 19.94 -5.61 -6.95
C TRP A 778 18.86 -5.34 -7.98
N ALA A 779 18.79 -6.13 -9.06
CA ALA A 779 17.70 -6.01 -10.02
C ALA A 779 16.32 -6.33 -9.41
N GLN A 780 16.24 -7.19 -8.39
CA GLN A 780 15.00 -7.41 -7.62
C GLN A 780 14.67 -6.21 -6.73
N VAL A 781 15.69 -5.58 -6.13
CA VAL A 781 15.51 -4.32 -5.38
C VAL A 781 14.98 -3.22 -6.31
N ASP A 782 15.57 -3.04 -7.49
CA ASP A 782 15.07 -2.07 -8.47
C ASP A 782 13.61 -2.31 -8.84
N PHE A 783 13.21 -3.58 -8.96
CA PHE A 783 11.84 -3.97 -9.26
C PHE A 783 10.86 -3.55 -8.15
N VAL A 784 11.22 -3.73 -6.86
CA VAL A 784 10.45 -3.26 -5.70
C VAL A 784 10.21 -1.75 -5.78
N PHE A 785 11.19 -0.98 -6.23
CA PHE A 785 11.17 0.49 -6.20
C PHE A 785 10.69 1.20 -7.45
N GLY A 786 10.43 0.50 -8.56
CA GLY A 786 9.80 1.12 -9.73
C GLY A 786 10.28 0.63 -11.09
N ALA A 787 11.36 -0.15 -11.17
CA ALA A 787 11.83 -0.78 -12.41
C ALA A 787 11.00 -2.04 -12.77
N ASN A 788 9.67 -1.89 -12.70
CA ASN A 788 8.69 -2.94 -12.97
C ASN A 788 7.66 -2.43 -14.01
N PRO A 789 6.85 -3.32 -14.62
CA PRO A 789 5.87 -2.91 -15.62
C PRO A 789 4.85 -1.88 -15.15
N VAL A 790 4.62 -1.70 -13.84
CA VAL A 790 3.70 -0.67 -13.34
C VAL A 790 4.40 0.68 -13.16
N GLY A 791 5.73 0.72 -13.08
CA GLY A 791 6.50 1.95 -12.96
C GLY A 791 6.32 2.63 -11.60
N THR A 792 6.00 1.85 -10.57
CA THR A 792 5.70 2.33 -9.21
C THR A 792 6.42 1.48 -8.17
N HIS A 793 6.67 2.06 -7.00
CA HIS A 793 7.03 1.27 -5.83
C HIS A 793 5.88 0.31 -5.51
N ILE A 794 6.18 -0.88 -5.00
CA ILE A 794 5.17 -1.93 -4.77
C ILE A 794 4.28 -1.70 -3.53
N GLY A 795 4.67 -0.81 -2.63
CA GLY A 795 3.83 -0.29 -1.54
C GLY A 795 2.99 0.92 -1.96
N HIS A 796 1.76 1.04 -1.45
CA HIS A 796 0.89 2.20 -1.69
C HIS A 796 1.34 3.43 -0.88
N LYS A 797 1.53 4.56 -1.58
CA LYS A 797 1.94 5.85 -0.99
C LYS A 797 0.70 6.64 -0.54
N SER A 798 0.14 6.31 0.63
CA SER A 798 -0.98 7.04 1.22
C SER A 798 -0.53 8.32 1.93
N ALA A 799 -1.41 9.32 2.01
CA ALA A 799 -1.14 10.55 2.76
C ALA A 799 -0.90 10.26 4.25
N GLU A 800 -1.60 9.27 4.81
CA GLU A 800 -1.46 8.81 6.19
C GLU A 800 -0.05 8.27 6.47
N ARG A 801 0.46 7.36 5.63
CA ARG A 801 1.82 6.82 5.79
C ARG A 801 2.86 7.91 5.64
N VAL A 802 2.73 8.78 4.65
CA VAL A 802 3.66 9.91 4.44
C VAL A 802 3.68 10.83 5.68
N ALA A 803 2.53 11.13 6.27
CA ALA A 803 2.44 12.02 7.44
C ALA A 803 3.15 11.50 8.69
N LYS A 804 3.37 10.18 8.79
CA LYS A 804 4.09 9.54 9.91
C LYS A 804 5.48 9.00 9.53
N ASN A 805 6.08 9.50 8.45
CA ASN A 805 7.36 8.99 7.91
C ASN A 805 7.34 7.47 7.67
N GLY A 806 6.17 6.95 7.31
CA GLY A 806 5.87 5.53 7.14
C GLY A 806 6.01 5.00 5.72
N PHE A 807 6.61 5.79 4.84
CA PHE A 807 6.81 5.47 3.43
C PHE A 807 8.18 5.98 2.98
N TRP A 808 8.81 5.28 2.04
CA TRP A 808 10.15 5.59 1.57
C TRP A 808 10.25 7.00 0.97
N GLU A 809 11.22 7.76 1.48
CA GLU A 809 11.61 9.06 0.92
C GLU A 809 12.16 8.89 -0.50
N GLY A 810 11.92 9.86 -1.38
CA GLY A 810 12.34 9.83 -2.80
C GLY A 810 11.45 9.01 -3.73
N VAL A 811 10.57 8.14 -3.22
CA VAL A 811 9.61 7.45 -4.09
C VAL A 811 8.56 8.44 -4.58
N GLU A 812 8.59 8.82 -5.86
CA GLU A 812 7.58 9.67 -6.48
C GLU A 812 6.21 8.98 -6.54
N TYR A 813 6.17 7.76 -7.09
CA TYR A 813 4.95 6.99 -7.34
C TYR A 813 4.93 5.69 -6.52
N GLY A 814 4.00 5.60 -5.56
CA GLY A 814 3.64 4.34 -4.91
C GLY A 814 2.66 3.51 -5.72
N TRP A 815 2.41 2.28 -5.27
CA TRP A 815 1.47 1.37 -5.91
C TRP A 815 0.10 2.05 -6.04
N PRO A 816 -0.56 2.00 -7.20
CA PRO A 816 -1.62 2.96 -7.48
C PRO A 816 -3.01 2.58 -6.94
N ASP A 817 -3.24 1.31 -6.67
CA ASP A 817 -4.40 0.84 -5.92
C ASP A 817 -4.06 0.68 -4.44
N ALA A 818 -5.09 0.57 -3.60
CA ALA A 818 -4.96 0.28 -2.18
C ALA A 818 -6.13 -0.59 -1.73
N HIS A 819 -5.89 -1.49 -0.78
CA HIS A 819 -6.94 -2.20 -0.07
C HIS A 819 -6.74 -2.04 1.45
N PRO A 820 -6.96 -0.83 1.98
CA PRO A 820 -6.49 -0.50 3.33
C PRO A 820 -7.25 -1.23 4.46
N ASN A 821 -8.48 -1.70 4.16
CA ASN A 821 -9.43 -2.25 5.12
C ASN A 821 -9.60 -3.77 4.94
N GLY A 822 -8.50 -4.51 4.77
CA GLY A 822 -8.51 -5.98 4.74
C GLY A 822 -8.67 -6.62 6.13
N TYR A 823 -8.43 -7.92 6.26
CA TYR A 823 -8.64 -8.64 7.52
C TYR A 823 -7.69 -8.19 8.65
N GLY A 824 -6.44 -7.87 8.29
CA GLY A 824 -5.42 -7.39 9.22
C GLY A 824 -5.40 -5.88 9.41
N MET A 825 -6.16 -5.12 8.61
CA MET A 825 -6.23 -3.65 8.62
C MET A 825 -4.84 -3.01 8.47
N LEU A 826 -4.09 -3.44 7.45
CA LEU A 826 -2.67 -3.08 7.28
C LEU A 826 -2.43 -1.79 6.48
N GLY A 827 -3.47 -1.17 5.92
CA GLY A 827 -3.36 0.00 5.04
C GLY A 827 -2.66 1.22 5.64
N SER A 828 -2.62 1.32 6.97
CA SER A 828 -1.90 2.38 7.68
C SER A 828 -0.52 1.97 8.16
N CYS A 829 -0.18 0.67 8.22
CA CYS A 829 1.10 0.19 8.76
C CYS A 829 2.28 0.74 7.95
N ARG A 830 3.34 1.19 8.64
CA ARG A 830 4.56 1.71 8.00
C ARG A 830 5.22 0.62 7.15
N GLY A 831 5.82 1.01 6.03
CA GLY A 831 6.58 0.10 5.17
C GLY A 831 5.78 -1.00 4.47
N THR A 832 4.44 -1.00 4.52
CA THR A 832 3.63 -2.10 3.95
C THR A 832 3.83 -2.24 2.42
N LEU A 833 3.99 -3.49 1.97
CA LEU A 833 4.12 -3.87 0.56
C LEU A 833 2.84 -4.56 0.08
N GLU A 834 2.13 -3.97 -0.88
CA GLU A 834 0.71 -4.32 -1.18
C GLU A 834 0.45 -4.74 -2.63
N GLY A 835 1.37 -4.45 -3.55
CA GLY A 835 1.22 -4.72 -4.98
C GLY A 835 2.36 -5.51 -5.63
N THR A 836 2.04 -6.31 -6.63
CA THR A 836 3.01 -6.79 -7.64
C THR A 836 2.30 -6.80 -8.99
N PRO A 837 3.01 -6.74 -10.13
CA PRO A 837 2.36 -6.89 -11.43
C PRO A 837 1.75 -8.29 -11.59
N LEU A 838 0.59 -8.38 -12.23
CA LEU A 838 0.00 -9.65 -12.73
C LEU A 838 0.56 -9.99 -14.11
N ASP A 839 0.31 -11.22 -14.58
CA ASP A 839 0.76 -11.69 -15.90
C ASP A 839 0.43 -10.70 -17.03
N GLY A 840 -0.83 -10.24 -17.10
CA GLY A 840 -1.32 -9.36 -18.16
C GLY A 840 -0.71 -7.95 -18.14
N GLN A 841 0.07 -7.61 -17.12
CA GLN A 841 0.76 -6.34 -17.01
C GLN A 841 2.19 -6.42 -17.57
N PHE A 842 2.74 -7.62 -17.75
CA PHE A 842 4.03 -7.81 -18.41
C PHE A 842 3.85 -7.83 -19.93
N PRO A 843 4.57 -6.98 -20.67
CA PRO A 843 4.61 -7.09 -22.12
C PRO A 843 5.25 -8.42 -22.55
N ARG A 844 4.58 -9.21 -23.40
CA ARG A 844 5.07 -10.54 -23.83
C ARG A 844 6.05 -10.45 -25.01
N SER A 845 7.10 -11.28 -24.99
CA SER A 845 8.14 -11.37 -26.02
C SER A 845 7.66 -12.10 -27.29
N GLY A 846 7.98 -11.55 -28.47
CA GLY A 846 7.49 -11.97 -29.80
C GLY A 846 6.87 -10.80 -30.59
N SER A 847 6.51 -9.74 -29.87
CA SER A 847 5.95 -8.47 -30.34
C SER A 847 6.99 -7.45 -30.83
N TYR A 848 8.30 -7.72 -30.67
CA TYR A 848 9.37 -6.77 -31.06
C TYR A 848 9.36 -6.40 -32.56
N GLN A 849 8.75 -7.23 -33.41
CA GLN A 849 8.75 -7.03 -34.87
C GLN A 849 7.36 -7.07 -35.53
N ARG A 850 6.29 -7.44 -34.83
CA ARG A 850 4.94 -7.49 -35.41
C ARG A 850 3.87 -7.14 -34.37
N GLN A 851 3.05 -6.17 -34.76
CA GLN A 851 1.69 -5.83 -34.28
C GLN A 851 1.52 -4.64 -33.33
N ALA A 852 0.31 -4.10 -33.44
CA ALA A 852 -0.09 -2.70 -33.32
C ALA A 852 0.02 -2.13 -31.91
N GLU A 853 -0.06 -0.80 -31.83
CA GLU A 853 -0.19 0.06 -30.63
C GLU A 853 -1.18 -0.46 -29.54
N LYS A 854 -2.00 -1.48 -29.81
CA LYS A 854 -3.06 -1.99 -28.95
C LYS A 854 -2.62 -2.94 -27.82
N ASP A 855 -1.47 -3.61 -27.92
CA ASP A 855 -0.97 -4.51 -26.84
C ASP A 855 -0.10 -3.78 -25.81
N LEU A 856 0.38 -2.60 -26.21
CA LEU A 856 1.16 -1.65 -25.45
C LEU A 856 0.31 -0.93 -24.37
N ASP A 857 -1.02 -0.92 -24.56
CA ASP A 857 -1.97 -0.23 -23.70
C ASP A 857 -2.09 -0.81 -22.29
N ASN A 858 -1.68 -2.06 -21.99
CA ASN A 858 -2.01 -2.73 -20.72
C ASN A 858 -1.00 -2.53 -19.57
N ILE A 859 0.17 -1.95 -19.84
CA ILE A 859 1.12 -1.60 -18.78
C ILE A 859 0.33 -0.74 -17.75
N GLY A 860 0.28 -1.21 -16.49
CA GLY A 860 -0.41 -0.62 -15.33
C GLY A 860 -1.90 -0.23 -15.43
N ASN A 861 -2.66 -0.71 -16.42
CA ASN A 861 -4.11 -0.47 -16.49
C ASN A 861 -4.95 -1.28 -15.49
N PHE A 862 -4.34 -2.27 -14.82
CA PHE A 862 -5.00 -3.09 -13.81
C PHE A 862 -4.04 -3.50 -12.67
N ALA A 863 -3.59 -2.50 -11.90
CA ALA A 863 -2.68 -2.70 -10.77
C ALA A 863 -3.47 -2.80 -9.45
N TYR A 864 -4.31 -3.82 -9.28
CA TYR A 864 -5.04 -3.99 -8.02
C TYR A 864 -4.08 -4.21 -6.84
N ALA A 865 -4.49 -3.80 -5.63
CA ALA A 865 -3.71 -3.98 -4.40
C ALA A 865 -4.32 -5.07 -3.51
N THR A 866 -3.47 -5.77 -2.77
CA THR A 866 -3.91 -6.52 -1.58
C THR A 866 -3.89 -5.59 -0.37
N GLU A 867 -4.26 -6.08 0.81
CA GLU A 867 -4.07 -5.30 2.05
C GLU A 867 -2.60 -5.13 2.44
N GLY A 868 -1.68 -5.84 1.77
CA GLY A 868 -0.31 -6.09 2.22
C GLY A 868 -0.26 -7.34 3.08
N TRP A 869 0.92 -7.98 3.18
CA TRP A 869 1.07 -9.17 4.01
C TRP A 869 2.37 -9.18 4.78
N ALA A 870 2.34 -9.73 6.00
CA ALA A 870 3.54 -9.82 6.83
C ALA A 870 4.63 -10.72 6.19
N ILE A 871 4.25 -11.79 5.49
CA ILE A 871 5.15 -12.59 4.65
C ILE A 871 5.97 -11.75 3.65
N SER A 872 5.38 -10.68 3.13
CA SER A 872 5.96 -9.82 2.09
C SER A 872 6.96 -8.85 2.66
N ASN A 873 6.59 -8.20 3.75
CA ASN A 873 7.45 -7.32 4.52
C ASN A 873 8.63 -8.08 5.15
N ARG A 874 8.42 -9.31 5.61
CA ARG A 874 9.49 -10.22 6.04
C ARG A 874 10.41 -10.58 4.87
N GLY A 875 9.84 -10.84 3.69
CA GLY A 875 10.61 -11.05 2.47
C GLY A 875 11.56 -9.88 2.17
N TRP A 876 11.05 -8.65 2.29
CA TRP A 876 11.86 -7.45 2.13
C TRP A 876 12.96 -7.33 3.19
N MET A 877 12.64 -7.60 4.46
CA MET A 877 13.62 -7.66 5.55
C MET A 877 14.72 -8.68 5.26
N ALA A 878 14.38 -9.86 4.74
CA ALA A 878 15.35 -10.86 4.32
C ALA A 878 16.28 -10.34 3.21
N THR A 879 15.73 -9.64 2.21
CA THR A 879 16.54 -9.03 1.14
C THR A 879 17.56 -8.04 1.68
N LEU A 880 17.17 -7.16 2.61
CA LEU A 880 18.09 -6.22 3.25
C LEU A 880 19.15 -6.94 4.10
N THR A 881 18.74 -7.97 4.84
CA THR A 881 19.61 -8.77 5.70
C THR A 881 20.76 -9.39 4.89
N PHE A 882 20.43 -10.12 3.81
CA PHE A 882 21.44 -10.83 3.03
C PHE A 882 22.21 -9.91 2.07
N ALA A 883 21.72 -8.72 1.73
CA ALA A 883 22.45 -7.73 0.92
C ALA A 883 23.80 -7.31 1.54
N THR A 884 23.90 -7.39 2.87
CA THR A 884 25.12 -7.12 3.66
C THR A 884 26.27 -8.09 3.35
N LEU A 885 25.97 -9.29 2.86
CA LEU A 885 26.97 -10.28 2.51
C LEU A 885 27.81 -9.78 1.32
N GLY A 886 29.11 -9.64 1.54
CA GLY A 886 30.06 -9.12 0.55
C GLY A 886 30.12 -7.59 0.46
N SER A 887 29.21 -6.84 1.10
CA SER A 887 29.32 -5.37 1.19
C SER A 887 29.97 -4.90 2.49
N HIS A 888 29.81 -5.66 3.58
CA HIS A 888 30.43 -5.37 4.87
C HIS A 888 31.82 -6.00 4.99
N SER A 889 32.78 -5.25 5.54
CA SER A 889 34.15 -5.73 5.80
C SER A 889 34.76 -5.07 7.03
N ILE A 890 35.64 -5.80 7.72
CA ILE A 890 36.44 -5.28 8.83
C ILE A 890 37.93 -5.51 8.54
N GLY A 891 38.77 -4.52 8.86
CA GLY A 891 40.21 -4.58 8.67
C GLY A 891 40.95 -3.87 9.81
N VAL A 892 42.22 -4.21 9.99
CA VAL A 892 43.10 -3.61 10.99
C VAL A 892 44.38 -3.13 10.33
N SER A 893 44.76 -1.90 10.63
CA SER A 893 45.97 -1.25 10.12
C SER A 893 46.82 -0.65 11.24
N ASP A 894 48.10 -0.43 10.95
CA ASP A 894 48.99 0.37 11.80
C ASP A 894 48.65 1.87 11.72
N SER A 895 49.38 2.70 12.48
CA SER A 895 49.19 4.16 12.46
C SER A 895 49.52 4.82 11.12
N ASP A 896 50.27 4.14 10.26
CA ASP A 896 50.65 4.61 8.92
C ASP A 896 49.63 4.15 7.85
N GLY A 897 48.61 3.38 8.25
CA GLY A 897 47.53 2.89 7.39
C GLY A 897 47.87 1.60 6.63
N ASN A 898 48.95 0.90 6.99
CA ASN A 898 49.27 -0.40 6.40
C ASN A 898 48.47 -1.50 7.10
N GLU A 899 47.85 -2.40 6.33
CA GLU A 899 47.15 -3.56 6.89
C GLU A 899 48.14 -4.48 7.63
N ILE A 900 47.77 -4.92 8.83
CA ILE A 900 48.64 -5.70 9.71
C ILE A 900 47.93 -6.95 10.24
N SER A 901 48.68 -8.04 10.36
CA SER A 901 48.25 -9.29 11.01
C SER A 901 48.96 -9.54 12.33
N SER A 902 49.93 -8.69 12.71
CA SER A 902 50.58 -8.76 14.02
C SER A 902 51.03 -7.39 14.51
N ALA A 903 51.02 -7.19 15.83
CA ALA A 903 51.45 -5.97 16.50
C ALA A 903 52.09 -6.28 17.86
N LYS A 904 52.63 -5.28 18.56
CA LYS A 904 53.22 -5.43 19.90
C LYS A 904 52.32 -4.81 20.96
N VAL A 905 52.46 -5.29 22.19
CA VAL A 905 51.85 -4.64 23.36
C VAL A 905 52.28 -3.17 23.42
N GLY A 906 51.30 -2.29 23.58
CA GLY A 906 51.48 -0.83 23.61
C GLY A 906 51.27 -0.14 22.26
N ASP A 907 51.22 -0.88 21.15
CA ASP A 907 50.90 -0.31 19.84
C ASP A 907 49.43 0.12 19.80
N THR A 908 49.16 1.23 19.10
CA THR A 908 47.81 1.65 18.73
C THR A 908 47.52 1.18 17.31
N VAL A 909 46.44 0.43 17.13
CA VAL A 909 45.98 -0.02 15.82
C VAL A 909 44.73 0.74 15.41
N VAL A 910 44.53 0.89 14.10
CA VAL A 910 43.34 1.50 13.51
C VAL A 910 42.44 0.40 12.96
N VAL A 911 41.25 0.28 13.52
CA VAL A 911 40.21 -0.64 13.05
C VAL A 911 39.34 0.10 12.05
N GLU A 912 39.18 -0.47 10.87
CA GLU A 912 38.31 0.04 9.80
C GLU A 912 37.11 -0.90 9.61
N LEU A 913 35.91 -0.33 9.66
CA LEU A 913 34.66 -1.00 9.38
C LEU A 913 34.01 -0.34 8.15
N LYS A 914 33.74 -1.12 7.11
CA LYS A 914 32.82 -0.72 6.04
C LYS A 914 31.48 -1.40 6.31
N ALA A 915 30.44 -0.60 6.55
CA ALA A 915 29.10 -1.09 6.85
C ALA A 915 28.02 -0.03 6.57
N ALA A 916 26.78 -0.47 6.35
CA ALA A 916 25.63 0.39 6.14
C ALA A 916 25.18 1.10 7.44
N LEU A 917 25.95 2.10 7.91
CA LEU A 917 25.71 2.81 9.17
C LEU A 917 25.50 4.33 8.99
N ASN A 918 25.79 4.86 7.80
CA ASN A 918 25.81 6.29 7.48
C ASN A 918 24.42 6.85 7.11
N ILE A 919 23.45 6.73 8.02
CA ILE A 919 22.05 7.14 7.84
C ILE A 919 21.84 8.64 7.68
N HIS A 920 22.83 9.46 8.06
CA HIS A 920 22.76 10.91 7.98
C HIS A 920 23.55 11.46 6.80
N TRP A 921 22.86 12.25 5.96
CA TRP A 921 23.44 12.76 4.72
C TRP A 921 24.37 13.97 4.89
N ASP A 922 24.29 14.65 6.03
CA ASP A 922 24.89 15.97 6.25
C ASP A 922 25.91 15.99 7.40
N LYS A 923 26.14 14.85 8.06
CA LYS A 923 27.10 14.70 9.15
C LYS A 923 27.62 13.26 9.22
N ARG A 924 28.76 13.10 9.90
CA ARG A 924 29.39 11.80 10.12
C ARG A 924 28.63 10.99 11.17
N ASP A 925 28.39 9.74 10.86
CA ASP A 925 27.75 8.78 11.77
C ASP A 925 28.75 8.04 12.66
N LYS A 926 28.21 7.28 13.62
CA LYS A 926 28.99 6.46 14.55
C LYS A 926 28.50 5.01 14.51
N GLY A 927 29.41 4.11 14.87
CA GLY A 927 29.11 2.70 15.08
C GLY A 927 30.02 2.11 16.13
N TRP A 928 30.04 0.79 16.19
CA TRP A 928 30.96 0.04 17.03
C TRP A 928 31.38 -1.26 16.36
N VAL A 929 32.55 -1.75 16.78
CA VAL A 929 33.03 -3.11 16.51
C VAL A 929 33.31 -3.80 17.84
N GLU A 930 33.21 -5.12 17.88
CA GLU A 930 33.58 -5.90 19.05
C GLU A 930 35.06 -6.26 19.02
N VAL A 931 35.71 -6.25 20.18
CA VAL A 931 37.09 -6.69 20.36
C VAL A 931 37.13 -7.74 21.45
N LYS A 932 37.73 -8.89 21.14
CA LYS A 932 37.91 -10.02 22.06
C LYS A 932 39.40 -10.33 22.22
N VAL A 933 39.86 -10.40 23.46
CA VAL A 933 41.28 -10.68 23.80
C VAL A 933 41.40 -12.09 24.39
N GLY A 934 41.90 -13.05 23.61
CA GLY A 934 41.86 -14.46 24.00
C GLY A 934 40.44 -14.95 24.30
N ASP A 935 40.23 -15.55 25.48
CA ASP A 935 38.94 -16.12 25.92
C ASP A 935 38.05 -15.14 26.71
N GLU A 936 38.43 -13.86 26.77
CA GLU A 936 37.66 -12.84 27.49
C GLU A 936 36.31 -12.54 26.80
N LEU A 937 35.39 -11.88 27.51
CA LEU A 937 34.14 -11.43 26.90
C LEU A 937 34.42 -10.30 25.89
N PRO A 938 33.73 -10.28 24.73
CA PRO A 938 33.85 -9.18 23.78
C PRO A 938 33.52 -7.83 24.40
N GLN A 939 34.28 -6.80 24.02
CA GLN A 939 34.03 -5.41 24.39
C GLN A 939 33.71 -4.60 23.14
N LYS A 940 32.78 -3.65 23.22
CA LYS A 940 32.48 -2.74 22.11
C LYS A 940 33.45 -1.56 22.11
N ILE A 941 34.08 -1.28 20.98
CA ILE A 941 34.86 -0.06 20.75
C ILE A 941 34.15 0.81 19.70
N SER A 942 34.15 2.13 19.92
CA SER A 942 33.50 3.06 19.00
C SER A 942 34.31 3.26 17.72
N VAL A 943 33.60 3.35 16.60
CA VAL A 943 34.14 3.78 15.30
C VAL A 943 33.33 4.98 14.82
N GLU A 944 33.98 5.93 14.14
CA GLU A 944 33.34 7.12 13.56
C GLU A 944 33.53 7.12 12.05
N GLU A 945 32.51 7.55 11.32
CA GLU A 945 32.60 7.70 9.87
C GLU A 945 33.75 8.63 9.49
N THR A 946 34.50 8.26 8.46
CA THR A 946 35.70 8.96 8.02
C THR A 946 35.40 10.29 7.33
N ASP A 947 34.30 10.36 6.59
CA ASP A 947 33.77 11.55 5.94
C ASP A 947 32.25 11.41 5.78
N VAL A 948 31.52 12.50 5.56
CA VAL A 948 30.06 12.46 5.40
C VAL A 948 29.67 11.58 4.21
N ASN A 949 28.79 10.60 4.44
CA ASN A 949 28.36 9.59 3.45
C ASN A 949 29.50 8.73 2.87
N SER A 950 30.62 8.56 3.58
CA SER A 950 31.72 7.71 3.11
C SER A 950 31.45 6.22 3.27
N GLY A 951 30.63 5.83 4.26
CA GLY A 951 30.36 4.41 4.57
C GLY A 951 31.54 3.66 5.18
N ILE A 952 32.64 4.37 5.48
CA ILE A 952 33.86 3.81 6.07
C ILE A 952 34.04 4.43 7.45
N PHE A 953 34.13 3.58 8.46
CA PHE A 953 34.21 3.95 9.87
C PHE A 953 35.55 3.54 10.44
N ARG A 954 36.19 4.40 11.23
CA ARG A 954 37.48 4.10 11.86
C ARG A 954 37.46 4.35 13.37
N GLY A 955 38.19 3.52 14.10
CA GLY A 955 38.41 3.66 15.54
C GLY A 955 39.81 3.19 15.92
N ASN A 956 40.37 3.79 16.97
CA ASN A 956 41.69 3.42 17.48
C ASN A 956 41.54 2.44 18.64
N TYR A 957 42.40 1.42 18.69
CA TYR A 957 42.48 0.47 19.80
C TYR A 957 43.92 0.33 20.28
N VAL A 958 44.15 0.45 21.59
CA VAL A 958 45.47 0.31 22.21
C VAL A 958 45.64 -1.12 22.72
N LEU A 959 46.69 -1.82 22.27
CA LEU A 959 46.96 -3.18 22.69
C LEU A 959 47.51 -3.22 24.11
N LEU A 960 46.65 -3.65 25.05
CA LEU A 960 46.99 -3.70 26.47
C LEU A 960 47.89 -4.91 26.81
N LYS A 961 48.47 -4.91 28.03
CA LYS A 961 49.42 -5.96 28.46
C LYS A 961 48.77 -7.35 28.51
N GLU A 962 47.47 -7.39 28.77
CA GLU A 962 46.63 -8.57 28.85
C GLU A 962 46.55 -9.32 27.52
N ALA A 963 46.80 -8.63 26.40
CA ALA A 963 46.84 -9.20 25.06
C ALA A 963 48.17 -9.88 24.72
N LYS A 964 49.20 -9.77 25.57
CA LYS A 964 50.54 -10.32 25.26
C LYS A 964 50.48 -11.83 24.97
N LYS A 965 50.96 -12.24 23.78
CA LYS A 965 50.93 -13.64 23.29
C LYS A 965 49.52 -14.22 23.17
N LYS A 966 48.50 -13.37 23.06
CA LYS A 966 47.13 -13.76 22.73
C LYS A 966 46.77 -13.20 21.36
N SER A 967 45.77 -13.80 20.72
CA SER A 967 45.09 -13.20 19.58
C SER A 967 44.10 -12.15 20.07
N VAL A 968 44.00 -11.06 19.31
CA VAL A 968 42.95 -10.05 19.45
C VAL A 968 42.06 -10.17 18.22
N VAL A 969 40.79 -10.46 18.44
CA VAL A 969 39.79 -10.63 17.38
C VAL A 969 38.91 -9.39 17.36
N PHE A 970 38.87 -8.71 16.22
CA PHE A 970 37.90 -7.65 15.95
C PHE A 970 36.76 -8.24 15.14
N SER A 971 35.52 -8.01 15.55
CA SER A 971 34.36 -8.54 14.84
C SER A 971 33.20 -7.55 14.68
N TYR A 972 32.37 -7.80 13.67
CA TYR A 972 31.15 -7.06 13.40
C TYR A 972 30.06 -7.98 12.82
N GLY A 973 28.84 -7.87 13.33
CA GLY A 973 27.75 -8.79 13.04
C GLY A 973 27.84 -10.08 13.86
N TYR A 974 26.85 -10.96 13.71
CA TYR A 974 26.75 -12.20 14.48
C TYR A 974 26.39 -13.41 13.61
N MET A 975 26.66 -14.60 14.14
CA MET A 975 26.33 -15.89 13.50
C MET A 975 26.86 -15.95 12.06
N GLY A 976 26.02 -16.30 11.08
CA GLY A 976 26.43 -16.43 9.68
C GLY A 976 26.83 -15.10 9.00
N PHE A 977 26.63 -13.95 9.64
CA PHE A 977 26.96 -12.64 9.08
C PHE A 977 28.24 -12.02 9.65
N GLU A 978 28.81 -12.63 10.69
CA GLU A 978 29.99 -12.09 11.38
C GLU A 978 31.17 -11.88 10.41
N LYS A 979 31.81 -10.71 10.51
CA LYS A 979 33.08 -10.39 9.88
C LYS A 979 34.13 -10.30 10.96
N THR A 980 35.25 -10.99 10.79
CA THR A 980 36.33 -11.03 11.79
C THR A 980 37.67 -10.65 11.18
N CYS A 981 38.47 -9.88 11.91
CA CYS A 981 39.89 -9.68 11.66
C CYS A 981 40.68 -10.11 12.89
N VAL A 982 41.68 -10.99 12.70
CA VAL A 982 42.51 -11.53 13.79
C VAL A 982 43.88 -10.88 13.77
N LEU A 983 44.30 -10.34 14.91
CA LEU A 983 45.60 -9.70 15.10
C LEU A 983 46.41 -10.45 16.16
N GLU A 984 47.59 -10.93 15.79
CA GLU A 984 48.51 -11.61 16.70
C GLU A 984 49.38 -10.62 17.50
N VAL A 985 49.35 -10.69 18.82
CA VAL A 985 50.11 -9.75 19.68
C VAL A 985 51.39 -10.39 20.21
N LYS A 986 52.53 -9.83 19.79
CA LYS A 986 53.89 -10.32 20.09
C LYS A 986 54.45 -9.85 21.42
#